data_AF-A0A482WXB3-F1
#
_entry.id   AF-A0A482WXB3-F1
#
_cell.length_a   1.000
_cell.length_b   1.000
_cell.length_c   1.000
_cell.angle_alpha   90.00
_cell.angle_beta   90.00
_cell.angle_gamma   90.00
#
_symmetry.space_group_name_H-M   'P 1'
#
loop_
_entity.id
_entity.type
_entity.pdbx_description
1 polymer ?
#
loop_
_entity_poly.entity_id
_entity_poly.type
_entity_poly.pdbx_seq_one_letter_code
_entity_poly.pdbx_strand_id
1 'polypeptide(L)'
;MMIMIIMMMKRKKKKKKKKKKKKKKKKKKKKKKKKKKKKKKKKKKKKLDNRELNRKCHYPRTLTRSVCFLDTCSSSPQPLYWITLIRISNFLLILMVCFLEVMSMGNYSLPYDQKAHFVKKYYKKHHKFEGELQLVDGDSRNEGNVEIFHFGRWGNVCDDEFDEREADVVCRQLGFARATRQTHNAHFGLARRKYWMDNIYCTGSEKRLAECRFDGWGSSDCSPSEAAGVICEDPEQEIKSQSKSSMLQSYGSKTSNQINDIYGGRIQVRLAGGRVYSEGRVEIKHSGMDWGVICGDGWSLLEASVVCRQLGLGYAQDALQTDFFGGNRSAMAMAGVRCRGNEASLEHCLFEHNRQVRCPGQTHNIAAVVCTHAMADLVIDHYEIERTAHLEDKRLYQLQCAMEENCLASTAYQIRRQNRQNWFHETRRLLKFTARIHNSGTADFRPAVPKHLWQFHQCHMHYHSMEVFATFDILDRYGRRVADGHKASFCLEDNQCMPGVRPKYACANYGDQGISVNCSDVYRYNIDCQWVDITELKPGYYTFKVSINPEFKVPEMRYDNNAAVCKIKLENSYKLFTLFTFLLSVMMDLTMDSVNWRLIGATIFPNVGGWVGSVYVKKNYLDWYESLKRPDWRPPNYAFPPVWTALYSSMGYASYLVWKDGGGFDGPARLPLTVFAGQLALNWAWTPIFFGAKNIKGGLIDIILLDSAVLGTAFLFFKVNKTAGSLLIPYIAWLGLATALNYVIYRDNCGAITEKKDEQPPKK
;
A
#
# COMPACT_ATOMS: atom_id res chain seq x y z
N MET A 1 -14.09 -109.05 7.05
CA MET A 1 -13.42 -107.86 7.64
C MET A 1 -12.48 -107.09 6.67
N MET A 2 -11.51 -107.74 6.00
CA MET A 2 -10.39 -107.10 5.28
C MET A 2 -10.75 -105.97 4.29
N ILE A 3 -11.82 -106.13 3.48
CA ILE A 3 -12.27 -105.15 2.47
C ILE A 3 -12.57 -103.77 3.10
N MET A 4 -13.14 -103.75 4.30
CA MET A 4 -13.51 -102.52 5.01
C MET A 4 -12.28 -101.71 5.42
N ILE A 5 -11.21 -102.39 5.85
CA ILE A 5 -9.90 -101.81 6.17
C ILE A 5 -9.28 -101.18 4.90
N ILE A 6 -9.34 -101.89 3.76
CA ILE A 6 -8.87 -101.39 2.46
C ILE A 6 -9.67 -100.14 2.02
N MET A 7 -10.99 -100.12 2.20
CA MET A 7 -11.82 -98.94 1.94
C MET A 7 -11.46 -97.75 2.87
N MET A 8 -11.26 -97.99 4.17
CA MET A 8 -10.81 -96.96 5.11
C MET A 8 -9.41 -96.42 4.75
N MET A 9 -8.46 -97.28 4.39
CA MET A 9 -7.14 -96.92 3.89
C MET A 9 -7.24 -96.06 2.62
N LYS A 10 -8.05 -96.46 1.63
CA LYS A 10 -8.32 -95.69 0.40
C LYS A 10 -8.95 -94.32 0.74
N ARG A 11 -9.95 -94.25 1.63
CA ARG A 11 -10.56 -92.98 2.11
C ARG A 11 -9.54 -92.08 2.85
N LYS A 12 -8.71 -92.63 3.76
CA LYS A 12 -7.62 -91.91 4.46
C LYS A 12 -6.56 -91.39 3.46
N LYS A 13 -6.11 -92.19 2.47
CA LYS A 13 -5.21 -91.74 1.38
C LYS A 13 -5.86 -90.62 0.53
N LYS A 14 -7.15 -90.72 0.15
CA LYS A 14 -7.89 -89.69 -0.62
C LYS A 14 -8.02 -88.36 0.17
N LYS A 15 -8.34 -88.42 1.48
CA LYS A 15 -8.34 -87.24 2.39
C LYS A 15 -6.93 -86.62 2.55
N LYS A 16 -5.86 -87.42 2.74
CA LYS A 16 -4.46 -86.93 2.78
C LYS A 16 -4.05 -86.25 1.45
N LYS A 17 -4.37 -86.83 0.27
CA LYS A 17 -4.12 -86.20 -1.05
C LYS A 17 -4.89 -84.86 -1.21
N LYS A 18 -6.18 -84.77 -0.83
CA LYS A 18 -6.94 -83.48 -0.85
C LYS A 18 -6.31 -82.42 0.09
N LYS A 19 -5.91 -82.77 1.34
CA LYS A 19 -5.19 -81.85 2.25
C LYS A 19 -3.84 -81.37 1.66
N LYS A 20 -3.02 -82.25 1.07
CA LYS A 20 -1.76 -81.86 0.37
C LYS A 20 -2.03 -80.91 -0.82
N LYS A 21 -3.04 -81.15 -1.68
CA LYS A 21 -3.43 -80.22 -2.77
C LYS A 21 -3.89 -78.84 -2.24
N LYS A 22 -4.72 -78.77 -1.18
CA LYS A 22 -5.09 -77.48 -0.54
C LYS A 22 -3.88 -76.73 0.06
N LYS A 23 -2.94 -77.41 0.75
CA LYS A 23 -1.69 -76.79 1.24
C LYS A 23 -0.80 -76.26 0.08
N LYS A 24 -0.63 -77.01 -1.03
CA LYS A 24 0.09 -76.52 -2.23
C LYS A 24 -0.60 -75.29 -2.87
N LYS A 25 -1.94 -75.24 -3.00
CA LYS A 25 -2.67 -74.03 -3.49
C LYS A 25 -2.48 -72.83 -2.55
N LYS A 26 -2.56 -72.99 -1.21
CA LYS A 26 -2.26 -71.89 -0.25
C LYS A 26 -0.80 -71.41 -0.34
N LYS A 27 0.21 -72.30 -0.46
CA LYS A 27 1.62 -71.90 -0.69
C LYS A 27 1.80 -71.14 -2.03
N LYS A 28 1.18 -71.56 -3.15
CA LYS A 28 1.21 -70.80 -4.42
C LYS A 28 0.55 -69.41 -4.30
N LYS A 29 -0.61 -69.27 -3.62
CA LYS A 29 -1.23 -67.95 -3.35
C LYS A 29 -0.34 -67.05 -2.47
N LYS A 30 0.29 -67.57 -1.39
CA LYS A 30 1.27 -66.80 -0.58
C LYS A 30 2.52 -66.38 -1.41
N LYS A 31 3.09 -67.25 -2.26
CA LYS A 31 4.20 -66.84 -3.18
C LYS A 31 3.76 -65.77 -4.20
N LYS A 32 2.57 -65.85 -4.80
CA LYS A 32 2.04 -64.77 -5.68
C LYS A 32 1.84 -63.45 -4.91
N LYS A 33 1.29 -63.45 -3.68
CA LYS A 33 1.20 -62.22 -2.84
C LYS A 33 2.59 -61.65 -2.48
N LYS A 34 3.58 -62.47 -2.11
CA LYS A 34 4.97 -62.00 -1.87
C LYS A 34 5.62 -61.44 -3.16
N LYS A 35 5.45 -62.05 -4.34
CA LYS A 35 5.93 -61.46 -5.62
C LYS A 35 5.23 -60.13 -5.96
N LYS A 36 3.90 -59.98 -5.76
CA LYS A 36 3.22 -58.68 -5.92
C LYS A 36 3.72 -57.62 -4.92
N LYS A 37 3.94 -57.95 -3.63
CA LYS A 37 4.57 -57.01 -2.66
C LYS A 37 6.01 -56.64 -3.05
N LYS A 38 6.87 -57.57 -3.51
CA LYS A 38 8.22 -57.22 -4.02
C LYS A 38 8.17 -56.35 -5.29
N LYS A 39 7.26 -56.60 -6.26
CA LYS A 39 7.08 -55.70 -7.42
C LYS A 39 6.57 -54.30 -6.99
N LYS A 40 5.63 -54.18 -6.04
CA LYS A 40 5.24 -52.86 -5.49
C LYS A 40 6.38 -52.17 -4.74
N LYS A 41 7.20 -52.87 -3.92
CA LYS A 41 8.40 -52.25 -3.30
C LYS A 41 9.44 -51.81 -4.34
N LYS A 42 9.76 -52.61 -5.39
CA LYS A 42 10.65 -52.15 -6.47
C LYS A 42 10.07 -50.95 -7.25
N LYS A 43 8.76 -50.90 -7.56
CA LYS A 43 8.13 -49.70 -8.15
C LYS A 43 8.10 -48.49 -7.21
N LYS A 44 8.04 -48.66 -5.87
CA LYS A 44 8.20 -47.54 -4.93
C LYS A 44 9.65 -47.06 -4.86
N LYS A 45 10.65 -47.97 -4.78
CA LYS A 45 12.08 -47.55 -4.76
C LYS A 45 12.48 -46.85 -6.08
N LYS A 46 12.14 -47.40 -7.26
CA LYS A 46 12.33 -46.67 -8.54
C LYS A 46 11.48 -45.38 -8.71
N LYS A 47 10.60 -45.02 -7.76
CA LYS A 47 9.93 -43.72 -7.67
C LYS A 47 10.49 -42.82 -6.53
N LEU A 48 11.41 -43.31 -5.71
CA LEU A 48 12.25 -42.53 -4.81
C LEU A 48 13.58 -42.21 -5.50
N ASP A 49 14.24 -43.20 -6.09
CA ASP A 49 15.52 -43.00 -6.80
C ASP A 49 15.38 -41.91 -7.90
N ASN A 50 14.30 -41.98 -8.71
CA ASN A 50 13.93 -40.95 -9.71
C ASN A 50 13.36 -39.64 -9.12
N ARG A 51 13.22 -39.51 -7.80
CA ARG A 51 12.87 -38.27 -7.08
C ARG A 51 14.07 -37.67 -6.33
N GLU A 52 15.13 -38.43 -6.12
CA GLU A 52 16.40 -37.93 -5.59
C GLU A 52 17.34 -37.49 -6.72
N LEU A 53 17.31 -38.12 -7.91
CA LEU A 53 18.10 -37.67 -9.06
C LEU A 53 17.65 -36.30 -9.63
N ASN A 54 16.41 -35.87 -9.39
CA ASN A 54 15.91 -34.52 -9.70
C ASN A 54 16.07 -33.53 -8.53
N ARG A 55 16.93 -33.82 -7.54
CA ARG A 55 17.28 -32.91 -6.42
C ARG A 55 18.71 -32.37 -6.53
N LYS A 56 19.12 -31.97 -7.75
CA LYS A 56 20.30 -31.11 -7.97
C LYS A 56 19.99 -29.96 -8.94
N CYS A 57 19.00 -29.14 -8.55
CA CYS A 57 18.89 -27.77 -9.03
C CYS A 57 18.83 -26.85 -7.81
N HIS A 58 19.95 -26.18 -7.49
CA HIS A 58 19.86 -24.90 -6.79
C HIS A 58 19.22 -23.91 -7.75
N TYR A 59 18.12 -23.27 -7.35
CA TYR A 59 17.66 -21.93 -7.77
C TYR A 59 16.43 -21.55 -6.90
N PRO A 60 16.02 -20.27 -6.82
CA PRO A 60 16.14 -19.56 -5.54
C PRO A 60 14.82 -19.44 -4.76
N ARG A 61 14.92 -18.86 -3.56
CA ARG A 61 13.76 -18.32 -2.82
C ARG A 61 13.16 -17.15 -3.62
N THR A 62 11.97 -17.29 -4.17
CA THR A 62 11.17 -16.17 -4.69
C THR A 62 9.83 -16.12 -3.99
N LEU A 63 9.59 -15.07 -3.20
CA LEU A 63 8.25 -14.76 -2.69
C LEU A 63 7.37 -14.36 -3.87
N THR A 64 6.25 -15.06 -4.08
CA THR A 64 5.19 -14.61 -4.98
C THR A 64 4.35 -13.53 -4.30
N ARG A 65 4.90 -12.31 -4.19
CA ARG A 65 4.13 -11.12 -3.78
C ARG A 65 3.00 -10.88 -4.79
N SER A 66 1.79 -11.28 -4.42
CA SER A 66 0.59 -10.61 -4.94
C SER A 66 0.57 -9.22 -4.33
N VAL A 67 0.47 -8.18 -5.17
CA VAL A 67 0.48 -6.80 -4.68
C VAL A 67 -0.94 -6.40 -4.31
N CYS A 68 -1.17 -6.18 -3.01
CA CYS A 68 -2.31 -5.40 -2.55
C CYS A 68 -1.91 -3.93 -2.60
N PHE A 69 -2.73 -3.08 -3.21
CA PHE A 69 -2.61 -1.64 -3.05
C PHE A 69 -3.63 -1.17 -2.01
N LEU A 70 -3.15 -0.44 -1.01
CA LEU A 70 -3.96 0.40 -0.14
C LEU A 70 -3.99 1.78 -0.79
N ASP A 71 -5.17 2.20 -1.25
CA ASP A 71 -5.32 3.47 -1.98
C ASP A 71 -5.54 4.66 -1.02
N THR A 72 -6.20 4.43 0.12
CA THR A 72 -6.33 5.35 1.28
C THR A 72 -6.85 4.59 2.51
N CYS A 73 -6.32 4.87 3.70
CA CYS A 73 -7.04 4.69 4.98
C CYS A 73 -7.71 6.00 5.43
N SER A 74 -8.85 5.92 6.13
CA SER A 74 -9.61 7.06 6.66
C SER A 74 -10.53 6.61 7.80
N SER A 75 -10.79 7.49 8.77
CA SER A 75 -12.04 7.42 9.54
C SER A 75 -13.19 7.89 8.64
N SER A 76 -14.32 7.16 8.65
CA SER A 76 -15.59 7.47 7.95
C SER A 76 -15.58 7.53 6.38
N PRO A 77 -16.71 7.25 5.67
CA PRO A 77 -16.77 7.23 4.19
C PRO A 77 -17.84 8.12 3.51
N GLN A 78 -17.56 8.64 2.31
CA GLN A 78 -18.57 9.19 1.36
C GLN A 78 -18.24 8.85 -0.14
N PRO A 79 -19.22 8.95 -1.09
CA PRO A 79 -19.25 8.12 -2.31
C PRO A 79 -18.88 8.79 -3.68
N LEU A 80 -19.05 8.03 -4.78
CA LEU A 80 -18.54 8.26 -6.16
C LEU A 80 -19.59 8.76 -7.17
N TYR A 81 -19.16 9.28 -8.34
CA TYR A 81 -19.92 9.22 -9.62
C TYR A 81 -19.01 9.16 -10.90
N TRP A 82 -19.60 9.07 -12.10
CA TRP A 82 -19.02 8.60 -13.39
C TRP A 82 -19.02 9.72 -14.49
N ILE A 83 -18.84 9.58 -15.83
CA ILE A 83 -18.69 8.46 -16.80
C ILE A 83 -18.02 8.89 -18.15
N THR A 84 -17.23 8.01 -18.81
CA THR A 84 -16.81 7.92 -20.26
C THR A 84 -16.39 9.21 -21.05
N LEU A 85 -15.98 9.29 -22.36
CA LEU A 85 -15.96 8.45 -23.59
C LEU A 85 -14.73 8.76 -24.52
N ILE A 86 -14.47 7.89 -25.54
CA ILE A 86 -13.99 8.12 -26.97
C ILE A 86 -13.25 9.46 -27.33
N ARG A 87 -12.18 9.60 -28.14
CA ARG A 87 -11.33 8.83 -29.14
C ARG A 87 -10.03 9.68 -29.44
N ILE A 88 -9.02 9.47 -30.33
CA ILE A 88 -8.40 8.38 -31.17
C ILE A 88 -6.95 8.84 -31.59
N SER A 89 -6.17 8.02 -32.34
CA SER A 89 -4.80 8.24 -32.90
C SER A 89 -3.56 7.96 -32.01
N ASN A 90 -2.67 7.06 -32.46
CA ASN A 90 -1.30 6.85 -31.92
C ASN A 90 -0.38 6.12 -32.94
N PHE A 91 -0.25 6.66 -34.16
CA PHE A 91 0.15 5.89 -35.36
C PHE A 91 1.64 5.49 -35.45
N LEU A 92 2.55 6.14 -34.70
CA LEU A 92 4.01 5.96 -34.89
C LEU A 92 4.69 5.03 -33.89
N LEU A 93 4.10 4.76 -32.72
CA LEU A 93 4.69 3.79 -31.76
C LEU A 93 4.38 2.33 -32.11
N ILE A 94 3.37 2.09 -32.97
CA ILE A 94 3.09 0.75 -33.53
C ILE A 94 4.30 0.22 -34.29
N LEU A 95 4.88 1.01 -35.21
CA LEU A 95 5.79 0.49 -36.23
C LEU A 95 7.04 -0.21 -35.69
N MET A 96 7.61 0.23 -34.57
CA MET A 96 8.84 -0.36 -34.03
C MET A 96 8.60 -1.61 -33.17
N VAL A 97 7.43 -1.73 -32.52
CA VAL A 97 7.02 -2.97 -31.82
C VAL A 97 6.50 -3.99 -32.84
N CYS A 98 5.66 -3.53 -33.78
CA CYS A 98 5.18 -4.37 -34.87
C CYS A 98 6.29 -4.92 -35.76
N PHE A 99 7.47 -4.30 -35.95
CA PHE A 99 8.49 -4.96 -36.77
C PHE A 99 9.05 -6.26 -36.14
N LEU A 100 8.84 -6.48 -34.83
CA LEU A 100 9.14 -7.75 -34.15
C LEU A 100 7.89 -8.59 -33.87
N GLU A 101 6.69 -7.99 -33.81
CA GLU A 101 5.41 -8.70 -33.63
C GLU A 101 4.63 -8.95 -34.94
N VAL A 102 5.04 -8.48 -36.12
CA VAL A 102 4.30 -8.69 -37.40
C VAL A 102 4.41 -10.12 -37.94
N MET A 103 5.30 -10.94 -37.38
CA MET A 103 5.23 -12.40 -37.54
C MET A 103 4.22 -13.07 -36.58
N SER A 104 3.65 -12.34 -35.61
CA SER A 104 2.69 -12.85 -34.63
C SER A 104 1.85 -11.74 -33.96
N MET A 105 0.64 -11.50 -34.50
CA MET A 105 -0.44 -10.62 -34.00
C MET A 105 -0.37 -9.17 -34.50
N GLY A 106 -1.55 -8.59 -34.78
CA GLY A 106 -1.68 -7.23 -35.32
C GLY A 106 -2.66 -6.37 -34.54
N ASN A 107 -2.45 -5.05 -34.63
CA ASN A 107 -3.34 -3.95 -34.20
C ASN A 107 -3.86 -3.98 -32.75
N TYR A 108 -3.32 -3.10 -31.90
CA TYR A 108 -4.08 -1.98 -31.29
C TYR A 108 -3.15 -1.05 -30.49
N SER A 109 -3.38 0.27 -30.55
CA SER A 109 -2.61 1.29 -29.80
C SER A 109 -3.48 2.50 -29.46
N LEU A 110 -3.34 3.09 -28.25
CA LEU A 110 -3.82 4.44 -27.85
C LEU A 110 -3.46 4.74 -26.36
N PRO A 111 -3.35 6.01 -25.89
CA PRO A 111 -2.13 6.82 -26.05
C PRO A 111 -1.56 7.38 -24.72
N TYR A 112 -0.51 8.19 -24.85
CA TYR A 112 0.17 8.93 -23.78
C TYR A 112 -0.64 10.12 -23.21
N ASP A 113 -1.42 10.83 -24.03
CA ASP A 113 -2.04 12.13 -23.66
C ASP A 113 -3.00 12.10 -22.47
N GLN A 114 -3.71 10.98 -22.26
CA GLN A 114 -4.62 10.86 -21.12
C GLN A 114 -3.88 10.99 -19.79
N LYS A 115 -2.61 10.57 -19.71
CA LYS A 115 -1.80 10.69 -18.49
C LYS A 115 -1.41 12.15 -18.23
N ALA A 116 -1.02 12.90 -19.27
CA ALA A 116 -0.71 14.32 -19.16
C ALA A 116 -1.96 15.14 -18.76
N HIS A 117 -3.11 14.89 -19.39
CA HIS A 117 -4.36 15.57 -19.05
C HIS A 117 -4.87 15.19 -17.64
N PHE A 118 -4.72 13.93 -17.22
CA PHE A 118 -5.05 13.51 -15.85
C PHE A 118 -4.17 14.22 -14.81
N VAL A 119 -2.84 14.25 -15.00
CA VAL A 119 -1.92 14.97 -14.11
C VAL A 119 -2.24 16.45 -14.06
N LYS A 120 -2.50 17.10 -15.21
CA LYS A 120 -2.86 18.53 -15.27
C LYS A 120 -4.20 18.83 -14.58
N LYS A 121 -5.18 17.91 -14.67
CA LYS A 121 -6.47 18.00 -13.94
C LYS A 121 -6.33 17.74 -12.44
N TYR A 122 -5.47 16.80 -12.04
CA TYR A 122 -5.19 16.48 -10.63
C TYR A 122 -4.46 17.64 -9.95
N TYR A 123 -3.39 18.15 -10.57
CA TYR A 123 -2.63 19.31 -10.12
C TYR A 123 -3.54 20.54 -9.99
N LYS A 124 -4.33 20.87 -11.02
CA LYS A 124 -5.30 21.99 -10.97
C LYS A 124 -6.43 21.80 -9.93
N LYS A 125 -6.73 20.57 -9.49
CA LYS A 125 -7.68 20.33 -8.40
C LYS A 125 -7.05 20.59 -7.03
N HIS A 126 -5.86 20.02 -6.78
CA HIS A 126 -5.23 20.11 -5.46
C HIS A 126 -4.59 21.48 -5.20
N HIS A 127 -4.04 22.14 -6.22
CA HIS A 127 -3.51 23.51 -6.15
C HIS A 127 -4.55 24.55 -5.69
N LYS A 128 -5.87 24.26 -5.72
CA LYS A 128 -6.87 25.18 -5.13
C LYS A 128 -6.72 25.30 -3.62
N PHE A 129 -6.38 24.21 -2.95
CA PHE A 129 -6.31 24.10 -1.48
C PHE A 129 -4.87 24.28 -0.95
N GLU A 130 -3.92 24.56 -1.83
CA GLU A 130 -2.50 24.65 -1.48
C GLU A 130 -2.24 25.88 -0.59
N GLY A 131 -1.65 25.66 0.57
CA GLY A 131 -1.47 26.69 1.59
C GLY A 131 -2.74 27.07 2.37
N GLU A 132 -3.85 26.31 2.25
CA GLU A 132 -4.95 26.43 3.22
C GLU A 132 -4.50 25.95 4.62
N LEU A 133 -5.09 26.54 5.66
CA LEU A 133 -4.81 26.25 7.07
C LEU A 133 -6.02 25.63 7.76
N GLN A 134 -5.77 24.84 8.81
CA GLN A 134 -6.77 24.42 9.78
C GLN A 134 -6.16 24.38 11.19
N LEU A 135 -6.99 24.59 12.22
CA LEU A 135 -6.61 24.38 13.61
C LEU A 135 -7.07 22.99 14.05
N VAL A 136 -6.22 22.27 14.80
CA VAL A 136 -6.52 20.92 15.30
C VAL A 136 -6.25 20.79 16.80
N ASP A 137 -7.00 19.89 17.44
CA ASP A 137 -6.90 19.53 18.86
C ASP A 137 -7.13 20.67 19.89
N GLY A 138 -7.59 21.85 19.46
CA GLY A 138 -8.13 22.90 20.34
C GLY A 138 -9.57 22.64 20.79
N ASP A 139 -9.97 23.17 21.96
CA ASP A 139 -11.32 23.02 22.52
C ASP A 139 -12.38 23.88 21.79
N SER A 140 -11.96 24.99 21.17
CA SER A 140 -12.83 25.92 20.42
C SER A 140 -12.37 26.11 18.96
N ARG A 141 -13.24 26.64 18.11
CA ARG A 141 -12.97 26.81 16.66
C ARG A 141 -11.85 27.83 16.38
N ASN A 142 -11.60 28.74 17.32
CA ASN A 142 -10.62 29.81 17.22
C ASN A 142 -9.27 29.47 17.89
N GLU A 143 -9.04 28.23 18.32
CA GLU A 143 -7.75 27.79 18.87
C GLU A 143 -7.33 26.40 18.39
N GLY A 144 -6.05 26.08 18.56
CA GLY A 144 -5.49 24.76 18.23
C GLY A 144 -4.12 24.83 17.58
N ASN A 145 -3.53 23.66 17.34
CA ASN A 145 -2.29 23.52 16.57
C ASN A 145 -2.52 23.86 15.09
N VAL A 146 -1.55 24.52 14.45
CA VAL A 146 -1.63 24.90 13.05
C VAL A 146 -1.22 23.72 12.15
N GLU A 147 -2.13 23.31 11.27
CA GLU A 147 -1.82 22.45 10.13
C GLU A 147 -2.00 23.21 8.81
N ILE A 148 -1.08 22.98 7.86
CA ILE A 148 -1.10 23.54 6.51
C ILE A 148 -1.23 22.43 5.46
N PHE A 149 -1.92 22.71 4.35
CA PHE A 149 -2.10 21.77 3.25
C PHE A 149 -1.06 21.99 2.14
N HIS A 150 -0.22 20.97 1.89
CA HIS A 150 0.82 21.00 0.86
C HIS A 150 0.94 19.65 0.12
N PHE A 151 1.18 19.69 -1.20
CA PHE A 151 1.21 18.53 -2.11
C PHE A 151 0.05 17.53 -1.92
N GLY A 152 -1.13 18.03 -1.59
CA GLY A 152 -2.32 17.19 -1.39
C GLY A 152 -2.45 16.55 0.00
N ARG A 153 -1.65 16.96 0.99
CA ARG A 153 -1.68 16.42 2.37
C ARG A 153 -1.57 17.54 3.41
N TRP A 154 -2.33 17.41 4.50
CA TRP A 154 -2.11 18.19 5.72
C TRP A 154 -0.82 17.78 6.42
N GLY A 155 -0.15 18.74 7.05
CA GLY A 155 1.04 18.57 7.88
C GLY A 155 1.16 19.74 8.86
N ASN A 156 1.91 19.54 9.95
CA ASN A 156 2.04 20.51 11.04
C ASN A 156 3.00 21.67 10.68
N VAL A 157 2.94 22.73 11.48
CA VAL A 157 3.92 23.84 11.50
C VAL A 157 4.76 23.71 12.77
N CYS A 158 6.09 23.90 12.68
CA CYS A 158 6.95 23.93 13.86
C CYS A 158 6.85 25.28 14.60
N ASP A 159 7.04 25.30 15.92
CA ASP A 159 7.00 26.52 16.75
C ASP A 159 8.36 27.23 16.94
N ASP A 160 9.43 26.71 16.35
CA ASP A 160 10.72 27.41 16.28
C ASP A 160 10.58 28.71 15.45
N GLU A 161 10.98 29.83 16.08
CA GLU A 161 10.86 31.22 15.60
C GLU A 161 9.42 31.69 15.25
N PHE A 162 8.38 30.93 15.64
CA PHE A 162 6.96 31.26 15.39
C PHE A 162 6.42 32.25 16.44
N ASP A 163 6.33 33.55 16.13
CA ASP A 163 5.86 34.57 17.07
C ASP A 163 4.44 35.12 16.80
N GLU A 164 4.11 36.24 17.45
CA GLU A 164 2.82 36.91 17.38
C GLU A 164 2.47 37.34 15.93
N ARG A 165 3.46 37.67 15.10
CA ARG A 165 3.23 38.06 13.70
C ARG A 165 2.79 36.87 12.85
N GLU A 166 3.43 35.71 13.02
CA GLU A 166 3.10 34.48 12.33
C GLU A 166 1.71 34.00 12.75
N ALA A 167 1.41 34.04 14.06
CA ALA A 167 0.10 33.73 14.61
C ALA A 167 -1.00 34.67 14.09
N ASP A 168 -0.75 35.97 13.99
CA ASP A 168 -1.73 36.93 13.48
C ASP A 168 -2.02 36.74 11.98
N VAL A 169 -1.01 36.39 11.18
CA VAL A 169 -1.19 35.97 9.79
C VAL A 169 -2.03 34.69 9.70
N VAL A 170 -1.82 33.70 10.58
CA VAL A 170 -2.66 32.49 10.67
C VAL A 170 -4.12 32.84 10.99
N CYS A 171 -4.35 33.62 12.05
CA CYS A 171 -5.70 33.99 12.48
C CYS A 171 -6.46 34.79 11.42
N ARG A 172 -5.80 35.78 10.78
CA ARG A 172 -6.39 36.53 9.66
C ARG A 172 -6.63 35.66 8.42
N GLN A 173 -5.75 34.71 8.11
CA GLN A 173 -5.96 33.77 7.00
C GLN A 173 -7.17 32.85 7.24
N LEU A 174 -7.42 32.46 8.50
CA LEU A 174 -8.57 31.66 8.92
C LEU A 174 -9.89 32.46 9.00
N GLY A 175 -9.83 33.79 8.92
CA GLY A 175 -10.99 34.69 8.95
C GLY A 175 -11.36 35.23 10.33
N PHE A 176 -10.47 35.12 11.32
CA PHE A 176 -10.60 35.77 12.62
C PHE A 176 -10.03 37.20 12.59
N ALA A 177 -10.33 38.01 13.62
CA ALA A 177 -9.97 39.43 13.63
C ALA A 177 -8.46 39.67 13.79
N ARG A 178 -7.83 38.90 14.67
CA ARG A 178 -6.38 38.89 14.98
C ARG A 178 -6.00 37.64 15.77
N ALA A 179 -4.71 37.44 16.03
CA ALA A 179 -4.26 36.57 17.11
C ALA A 179 -4.48 37.22 18.48
N THR A 180 -4.93 36.42 19.45
CA THR A 180 -4.93 36.72 20.88
C THR A 180 -3.64 36.22 21.54
N ARG A 181 -3.09 35.10 21.05
CA ARG A 181 -1.83 34.50 21.53
C ARG A 181 -1.30 33.44 20.57
N GLN A 182 0.02 33.34 20.41
CA GLN A 182 0.71 32.15 19.87
C GLN A 182 0.95 31.10 20.97
N THR A 183 1.04 29.83 20.59
CA THR A 183 1.34 28.73 21.52
C THR A 183 2.46 27.83 20.99
N HIS A 184 3.40 27.55 21.89
CA HIS A 184 4.60 26.76 21.67
C HIS A 184 4.49 25.37 22.29
N ASN A 185 5.48 24.50 22.03
CA ASN A 185 5.69 23.22 22.71
C ASN A 185 4.46 22.29 22.67
N ALA A 186 3.78 22.25 21.52
CA ALA A 186 2.64 21.37 21.27
C ALA A 186 1.50 21.53 22.32
N HIS A 187 1.20 22.77 22.69
CA HIS A 187 0.20 23.16 23.70
C HIS A 187 -1.15 22.45 23.56
N PHE A 188 -1.65 22.26 22.33
CA PHE A 188 -2.93 21.58 22.07
C PHE A 188 -2.76 20.07 21.76
N GLY A 189 -1.55 19.53 21.81
CA GLY A 189 -1.23 18.13 21.59
C GLY A 189 -0.08 17.92 20.60
N LEU A 190 0.59 16.77 20.69
CA LEU A 190 1.76 16.45 19.86
C LEU A 190 1.43 16.40 18.36
N ALA A 191 2.36 16.87 17.51
CA ALA A 191 2.22 16.78 16.05
C ALA A 191 2.06 15.33 15.58
N ARG A 192 0.89 15.01 15.02
CA ARG A 192 0.57 13.66 14.52
C ARG A 192 0.93 13.44 13.06
N ARG A 193 1.34 14.49 12.33
CA ARG A 193 1.74 14.45 10.92
C ARG A 193 3.20 14.88 10.77
N LYS A 194 3.68 14.92 9.52
CA LYS A 194 4.97 15.52 9.21
C LYS A 194 4.84 17.05 9.29
N TYR A 195 5.86 17.74 9.78
CA TYR A 195 6.01 19.17 9.56
C TYR A 195 6.15 19.51 8.06
N TRP A 196 5.50 20.61 7.66
CA TRP A 196 5.60 21.18 6.31
C TRP A 196 6.33 22.51 6.26
N MET A 197 6.39 23.24 7.37
CA MET A 197 7.06 24.52 7.50
C MET A 197 7.80 24.58 8.83
N ASP A 198 8.94 25.28 8.82
CA ASP A 198 9.90 25.37 9.92
C ASP A 198 10.68 26.70 9.80
N ASN A 199 11.12 27.27 10.92
CA ASN A 199 11.72 28.61 11.03
C ASN A 199 10.94 29.69 10.24
N ILE A 200 9.68 29.96 10.62
CA ILE A 200 8.82 30.89 9.88
C ILE A 200 9.05 32.34 10.32
N TYR A 201 9.34 33.21 9.35
CA TYR A 201 9.45 34.66 9.53
C TYR A 201 8.46 35.40 8.63
N CYS A 202 7.39 35.94 9.22
CA CYS A 202 6.43 36.86 8.63
C CYS A 202 6.77 38.31 9.01
N THR A 203 6.51 39.25 8.09
CA THR A 203 6.50 40.69 8.40
C THR A 203 5.23 41.12 9.15
N GLY A 204 4.20 40.27 9.17
CA GLY A 204 2.86 40.57 9.64
C GLY A 204 1.97 41.20 8.55
N SER A 205 2.51 41.56 7.39
CA SER A 205 1.75 42.15 6.26
C SER A 205 1.18 41.11 5.28
N GLU A 206 1.59 39.85 5.42
CA GLU A 206 1.22 38.74 4.56
C GLU A 206 -0.27 38.38 4.68
N LYS A 207 -0.81 37.77 3.59
CA LYS A 207 -2.21 37.30 3.55
C LYS A 207 -2.33 35.79 3.70
N ARG A 208 -1.21 35.07 3.66
CA ARG A 208 -1.11 33.64 3.98
C ARG A 208 0.21 33.33 4.67
N LEU A 209 0.22 32.33 5.54
CA LEU A 209 1.44 31.82 6.17
C LEU A 209 2.47 31.34 5.11
N ALA A 210 2.00 30.73 4.03
CA ALA A 210 2.83 30.28 2.90
C ALA A 210 3.44 31.41 2.03
N GLU A 211 3.13 32.68 2.32
CA GLU A 211 3.75 33.87 1.70
C GLU A 211 4.92 34.41 2.54
N CYS A 212 5.06 33.97 3.80
CA CYS A 212 6.18 34.30 4.69
C CYS A 212 7.46 33.54 4.30
N ARG A 213 8.61 33.92 4.89
CA ARG A 213 9.89 33.21 4.74
C ARG A 213 9.91 31.99 5.65
N PHE A 214 10.45 30.86 5.17
CA PHE A 214 10.68 29.63 5.95
C PHE A 214 11.73 28.76 5.24
N ASP A 215 12.30 27.76 5.91
CA ASP A 215 13.45 26.98 5.39
C ASP A 215 13.11 25.96 4.28
N GLY A 216 11.85 25.91 3.85
CA GLY A 216 11.39 25.18 2.67
C GLY A 216 10.55 23.95 3.00
N TRP A 217 9.71 23.56 2.03
CA TRP A 217 8.60 22.65 2.25
C TRP A 217 8.99 21.26 2.79
N GLY A 218 8.72 21.06 4.08
CA GLY A 218 9.04 19.84 4.81
C GLY A 218 10.55 19.58 4.93
N SER A 219 11.38 20.61 4.89
CA SER A 219 12.67 20.59 5.57
C SER A 219 12.41 21.02 7.02
N SER A 220 12.76 20.16 7.98
CA SER A 220 12.53 20.39 9.41
C SER A 220 13.29 19.39 10.25
N ASP A 221 13.92 19.80 11.35
CA ASP A 221 14.47 18.90 12.38
C ASP A 221 13.62 18.82 13.66
N CYS A 222 12.56 19.64 13.77
CA CYS A 222 11.58 19.61 14.87
C CYS A 222 10.99 18.22 15.19
N SER A 223 10.86 17.94 16.48
CA SER A 223 10.27 16.74 17.07
C SER A 223 8.75 16.89 17.23
N PRO A 224 7.98 15.81 17.54
CA PRO A 224 6.53 15.89 17.72
C PRO A 224 6.05 16.81 18.86
N SER A 225 6.95 17.27 19.73
CA SER A 225 6.67 18.25 20.79
C SER A 225 6.83 19.70 20.34
N GLU A 226 7.53 19.98 19.24
CA GLU A 226 7.70 21.34 18.70
C GLU A 226 6.60 21.67 17.66
N ALA A 227 5.34 21.69 18.11
CA ALA A 227 4.19 22.01 17.26
C ALA A 227 3.61 23.40 17.58
N ALA A 228 3.52 24.26 16.55
CA ALA A 228 2.92 25.58 16.65
C ALA A 228 1.40 25.53 16.76
N GLY A 229 0.84 26.43 17.56
CA GLY A 229 -0.59 26.66 17.68
C GLY A 229 -0.91 28.14 17.89
N VAL A 230 -2.19 28.47 17.83
CA VAL A 230 -2.70 29.84 18.02
C VAL A 230 -3.98 29.84 18.83
N ILE A 231 -4.29 31.00 19.41
CA ILE A 231 -5.59 31.39 19.94
C ILE A 231 -5.96 32.70 19.24
N CYS A 232 -7.08 32.71 18.52
CA CYS A 232 -7.56 33.84 17.73
C CYS A 232 -8.74 34.57 18.40
N GLU A 233 -8.93 35.85 18.07
CA GLU A 233 -10.03 36.67 18.54
C GLU A 233 -11.32 36.41 17.72
N ASP A 234 -12.35 35.86 18.36
CA ASP A 234 -13.65 35.57 17.75
C ASP A 234 -14.62 36.78 17.86
N PRO A 235 -14.99 37.43 16.75
CA PRO A 235 -15.93 38.56 16.77
C PRO A 235 -17.36 38.17 17.17
N GLU A 236 -17.70 36.86 17.25
CA GLU A 236 -19.05 36.42 17.61
C GLU A 236 -19.35 36.51 19.13
N GLN A 237 -18.45 37.04 19.96
CA GLN A 237 -18.70 37.19 21.41
C GLN A 237 -19.42 38.50 21.79
N GLU A 238 -19.22 39.62 21.09
CA GLU A 238 -19.87 40.90 21.47
C GLU A 238 -21.41 40.87 21.26
N ILE A 239 -21.86 40.22 20.18
CA ILE A 239 -23.27 40.25 19.72
C ILE A 239 -24.20 39.43 20.64
N LYS A 240 -23.67 38.48 21.41
CA LYS A 240 -24.44 37.56 22.29
C LYS A 240 -25.10 38.26 23.50
N SER A 241 -24.87 39.57 23.66
CA SER A 241 -25.42 40.40 24.74
C SER A 241 -26.83 40.96 24.48
N GLN A 242 -27.31 41.07 23.22
CA GLN A 242 -28.53 41.85 22.91
C GLN A 242 -29.65 41.10 22.15
N SER A 243 -29.37 40.09 21.34
CA SER A 243 -30.36 39.49 20.40
C SER A 243 -31.36 38.49 21.01
N LYS A 244 -31.84 38.75 22.24
CA LYS A 244 -32.75 37.84 22.98
C LYS A 244 -34.25 38.03 22.67
N SER A 245 -34.62 38.35 21.42
CA SER A 245 -36.01 38.35 20.95
C SER A 245 -36.11 38.36 19.42
N SER A 246 -37.02 37.53 18.86
CA SER A 246 -37.25 37.30 17.41
C SER A 246 -36.01 36.81 16.63
N MET A 247 -36.08 35.81 15.76
CA MET A 247 -37.17 35.44 14.85
C MET A 247 -37.21 33.91 14.65
N LEU A 248 -38.39 33.37 14.36
CA LEU A 248 -38.62 31.95 14.04
C LEU A 248 -39.26 31.84 12.65
N GLN A 249 -39.17 30.67 12.00
CA GLN A 249 -39.55 30.39 10.60
C GLN A 249 -38.47 30.78 9.56
N SER A 250 -38.26 30.05 8.46
CA SER A 250 -38.66 28.67 8.12
C SER A 250 -37.86 28.17 6.91
N TYR A 251 -37.38 26.93 6.92
CA TYR A 251 -37.63 25.94 5.86
C TYR A 251 -37.19 24.54 6.35
N GLY A 252 -38.03 23.52 6.14
CA GLY A 252 -37.86 22.21 6.79
C GLY A 252 -37.41 21.08 5.87
N SER A 253 -36.84 20.02 6.46
CA SER A 253 -36.72 18.69 5.85
C SER A 253 -37.10 17.64 6.89
N LYS A 254 -38.18 16.87 6.62
CA LYS A 254 -38.77 15.92 7.57
C LYS A 254 -38.26 14.49 7.36
N THR A 255 -37.37 14.01 8.24
CA THR A 255 -37.16 12.56 8.53
C THR A 255 -36.43 12.33 9.86
N SER A 256 -37.06 12.67 10.99
CA SER A 256 -36.70 12.13 12.31
C SER A 256 -37.87 12.29 13.29
N ASN A 257 -38.13 11.28 14.12
CA ASN A 257 -39.11 11.39 15.21
C ASN A 257 -38.40 11.99 16.44
N GLN A 258 -38.49 13.31 16.63
CA GLN A 258 -37.96 14.01 17.81
C GLN A 258 -39.09 14.44 18.75
N ILE A 259 -38.81 14.52 20.06
CA ILE A 259 -39.84 14.66 21.11
C ILE A 259 -40.65 15.97 21.06
N ASN A 260 -40.06 17.03 20.52
CA ASN A 260 -40.54 18.41 20.63
C ASN A 260 -42.00 18.60 20.18
N ASP A 261 -42.49 17.82 19.21
CA ASP A 261 -43.80 18.01 18.59
C ASP A 261 -44.99 17.38 19.35
N ILE A 262 -44.74 16.55 20.39
CA ILE A 262 -45.82 15.73 21.02
C ILE A 262 -45.99 15.99 22.53
N TYR A 263 -44.90 16.19 23.28
CA TYR A 263 -44.96 16.24 24.75
C TYR A 263 -44.68 17.62 25.38
N GLY A 264 -44.24 18.63 24.61
CA GLY A 264 -44.35 20.03 25.03
C GLY A 264 -43.64 20.47 26.32
N GLY A 265 -42.66 19.72 26.83
CA GLY A 265 -41.96 20.04 28.07
C GLY A 265 -40.67 19.24 28.29
N ARG A 266 -39.68 19.88 28.92
CA ARG A 266 -38.36 19.28 29.24
C ARG A 266 -38.52 18.06 30.15
N ILE A 267 -37.82 16.98 29.82
CA ILE A 267 -37.69 15.80 30.68
C ILE A 267 -36.60 16.07 31.73
N GLN A 268 -36.97 16.00 33.01
CA GLN A 268 -36.02 16.01 34.12
C GLN A 268 -35.54 14.58 34.37
N VAL A 269 -34.25 14.39 34.62
CA VAL A 269 -33.61 13.10 34.88
C VAL A 269 -32.94 13.17 36.25
N ARG A 270 -32.95 12.07 37.02
CA ARG A 270 -32.14 11.91 38.25
C ARG A 270 -31.72 10.47 38.46
N LEU A 271 -30.67 10.27 39.25
CA LEU A 271 -30.35 8.97 39.84
C LEU A 271 -31.00 8.84 41.22
N ALA A 272 -31.40 7.62 41.59
CA ALA A 272 -31.98 7.34 42.90
C ALA A 272 -31.60 5.94 43.42
N GLY A 273 -31.53 5.80 44.75
CA GLY A 273 -31.27 4.52 45.43
C GLY A 273 -29.81 4.07 45.46
N GLY A 274 -28.89 4.79 44.81
CA GLY A 274 -27.44 4.58 44.94
C GLY A 274 -26.90 4.90 46.33
N ARG A 275 -25.72 4.37 46.65
CA ARG A 275 -24.93 4.70 47.85
C ARG A 275 -24.10 5.96 47.66
N VAL A 276 -23.74 6.26 46.41
CA VAL A 276 -23.06 7.49 45.98
C VAL A 276 -23.93 8.25 44.97
N TYR A 277 -23.70 9.55 44.83
CA TYR A 277 -24.49 10.41 43.91
C TYR A 277 -24.26 10.09 42.42
N SER A 278 -23.20 9.33 42.09
CA SER A 278 -22.85 8.92 40.74
C SER A 278 -23.42 7.55 40.32
N GLU A 279 -24.22 6.88 41.16
CA GLU A 279 -24.86 5.60 40.83
C GLU A 279 -26.37 5.61 41.14
N GLY A 280 -27.13 4.73 40.49
CA GLY A 280 -28.52 4.45 40.87
C GLY A 280 -29.43 4.09 39.71
N ARG A 281 -30.71 3.83 40.02
CA ARG A 281 -31.76 3.70 39.01
C ARG A 281 -32.01 5.05 38.33
N VAL A 282 -32.26 5.03 37.02
CA VAL A 282 -32.59 6.24 36.27
C VAL A 282 -34.08 6.52 36.42
N GLU A 283 -34.41 7.63 37.07
CA GLU A 283 -35.78 8.14 37.14
C GLU A 283 -35.92 9.37 36.24
N ILE A 284 -37.04 9.43 35.53
CA ILE A 284 -37.43 10.56 34.69
C ILE A 284 -38.74 11.17 35.18
N LYS A 285 -38.85 12.49 35.05
CA LYS A 285 -40.08 13.24 35.30
C LYS A 285 -40.41 14.09 34.08
N HIS A 286 -41.66 14.01 33.66
CA HIS A 286 -42.22 14.84 32.61
C HIS A 286 -43.13 15.93 33.21
N SER A 287 -43.42 16.98 32.43
CA SER A 287 -44.28 18.08 32.89
C SER A 287 -45.65 17.57 33.30
N GLY A 288 -46.03 17.80 34.57
CA GLY A 288 -47.32 17.35 35.13
C GLY A 288 -47.42 15.86 35.51
N MET A 289 -46.37 15.05 35.36
CA MET A 289 -46.36 13.64 35.81
C MET A 289 -45.45 13.43 37.03
N ASP A 290 -45.66 12.34 37.76
CA ASP A 290 -44.74 11.89 38.83
C ASP A 290 -43.44 11.29 38.28
N TRP A 291 -42.49 11.02 39.18
CA TRP A 291 -41.24 10.33 38.83
C TRP A 291 -41.51 8.87 38.45
N GLY A 292 -41.10 8.49 37.24
CA GLY A 292 -41.18 7.12 36.75
C GLY A 292 -39.80 6.56 36.37
N VAL A 293 -39.71 5.24 36.27
CA VAL A 293 -38.48 4.50 35.92
C VAL A 293 -38.44 4.15 34.43
N ILE A 294 -37.23 3.94 33.91
CA ILE A 294 -37.01 3.43 32.54
C ILE A 294 -36.89 1.91 32.59
N CYS A 295 -37.53 1.22 31.63
CA CYS A 295 -37.39 -0.21 31.42
C CYS A 295 -35.97 -0.57 30.97
N GLY A 296 -35.35 -1.56 31.62
CA GLY A 296 -33.99 -2.00 31.33
C GLY A 296 -33.83 -2.82 30.04
N ASP A 297 -34.92 -3.23 29.37
CA ASP A 297 -34.81 -4.03 28.14
C ASP A 297 -34.09 -3.26 27.01
N GLY A 298 -32.97 -3.83 26.55
CA GLY A 298 -32.09 -3.21 25.57
C GLY A 298 -31.16 -2.11 26.09
N TRP A 299 -31.18 -1.79 27.40
CA TRP A 299 -30.34 -0.73 27.99
C TRP A 299 -28.85 -1.09 27.94
N SER A 300 -28.02 -0.20 27.40
CA SER A 300 -26.58 -0.40 27.21
C SER A 300 -25.73 0.79 27.67
N LEU A 301 -24.41 0.67 27.55
CA LEU A 301 -23.46 1.76 27.83
C LEU A 301 -23.71 3.00 26.95
N LEU A 302 -24.33 2.86 25.77
CA LEU A 302 -24.65 3.99 24.90
C LEU A 302 -25.73 4.89 25.54
N GLU A 303 -26.81 4.29 26.05
CA GLU A 303 -27.87 5.01 26.77
C GLU A 303 -27.34 5.56 28.11
N ALA A 304 -26.56 4.77 28.84
CA ALA A 304 -25.95 5.19 30.10
C ALA A 304 -25.00 6.39 29.91
N SER A 305 -24.22 6.42 28.82
CA SER A 305 -23.31 7.54 28.53
C SER A 305 -24.04 8.87 28.36
N VAL A 306 -25.24 8.84 27.78
CA VAL A 306 -26.11 10.02 27.63
C VAL A 306 -26.63 10.47 28.99
N VAL A 307 -26.98 9.54 29.90
CA VAL A 307 -27.42 9.88 31.26
C VAL A 307 -26.30 10.50 32.09
N CYS A 308 -25.12 9.87 32.15
CA CYS A 308 -23.99 10.39 32.93
C CYS A 308 -23.55 11.78 32.42
N ARG A 309 -23.53 11.98 31.09
CA ARG A 309 -23.24 13.27 30.46
C ARG A 309 -24.33 14.32 30.74
N GLN A 310 -25.62 13.97 30.60
CA GLN A 310 -26.74 14.88 30.86
C GLN A 310 -26.79 15.35 32.33
N LEU A 311 -26.32 14.53 33.27
CA LEU A 311 -26.26 14.85 34.69
C LEU A 311 -24.93 15.50 35.15
N GLY A 312 -23.95 15.66 34.25
CA GLY A 312 -22.62 16.18 34.60
C GLY A 312 -21.75 15.23 35.43
N LEU A 313 -22.09 13.94 35.48
CA LEU A 313 -21.45 12.91 36.31
C LEU A 313 -20.25 12.22 35.61
N GLY A 314 -19.78 12.78 34.50
CA GLY A 314 -18.72 12.20 33.67
C GLY A 314 -19.25 11.13 32.70
N TYR A 315 -18.56 10.00 32.63
CA TYR A 315 -18.77 8.92 31.68
C TYR A 315 -19.46 7.72 32.34
N ALA A 316 -20.11 6.86 31.55
CA ALA A 316 -20.78 5.66 32.08
C ALA A 316 -19.80 4.48 32.22
N GLN A 317 -19.55 4.07 33.46
CA GLN A 317 -18.77 2.89 33.81
C GLN A 317 -19.59 1.60 33.66
N ASP A 318 -20.88 1.63 33.99
CA ASP A 318 -21.76 0.46 33.92
C ASP A 318 -23.21 0.84 33.55
N ALA A 319 -23.90 -0.08 32.89
CA ALA A 319 -25.28 0.03 32.40
C ALA A 319 -26.08 -1.19 32.88
N LEU A 320 -26.69 -1.05 34.05
CA LEU A 320 -27.28 -2.16 34.79
C LEU A 320 -28.77 -2.32 34.50
N GLN A 321 -29.19 -3.56 34.26
CA GLN A 321 -30.60 -3.96 34.06
C GLN A 321 -31.11 -4.67 35.32
N THR A 322 -31.30 -3.94 36.42
CA THR A 322 -31.55 -4.51 37.75
C THR A 322 -32.45 -3.64 38.62
N ASP A 323 -33.17 -4.26 39.54
CA ASP A 323 -33.92 -3.61 40.61
C ASP A 323 -33.12 -3.41 41.92
N PHE A 324 -31.81 -3.61 41.90
CA PHE A 324 -30.94 -3.49 43.09
C PHE A 324 -31.05 -2.13 43.79
N PHE A 325 -31.21 -1.05 43.02
CA PHE A 325 -31.41 0.31 43.52
C PHE A 325 -32.90 0.63 43.82
N GLY A 326 -33.77 -0.38 43.87
CA GLY A 326 -35.22 -0.27 44.02
C GLY A 326 -35.95 0.20 42.76
N GLY A 327 -37.24 0.50 42.91
CA GLY A 327 -38.09 1.04 41.83
C GLY A 327 -39.26 0.15 41.39
N ASN A 328 -39.37 -1.09 41.89
CA ASN A 328 -40.41 -2.06 41.48
C ASN A 328 -41.87 -1.65 41.77
N ARG A 329 -42.08 -0.51 42.45
CA ARG A 329 -43.39 0.11 42.70
C ARG A 329 -43.58 1.45 41.99
N SER A 330 -42.56 1.95 41.30
CA SER A 330 -42.61 3.17 40.49
C SER A 330 -43.24 2.86 39.13
N ALA A 331 -43.93 3.84 38.54
CA ALA A 331 -44.49 3.69 37.20
C ALA A 331 -43.39 3.61 36.13
N MET A 332 -43.56 2.72 35.13
CA MET A 332 -42.69 2.68 33.95
C MET A 332 -43.03 3.86 33.03
N ALA A 333 -42.10 4.80 32.87
CA ALA A 333 -42.29 6.02 32.10
C ALA A 333 -41.74 5.94 30.66
N MET A 334 -40.78 5.06 30.39
CA MET A 334 -40.16 4.90 29.07
C MET A 334 -39.61 3.47 28.87
N ALA A 335 -39.64 2.96 27.64
CA ALA A 335 -39.05 1.68 27.26
C ALA A 335 -38.51 1.71 25.81
N GLY A 336 -37.70 0.72 25.46
CA GLY A 336 -37.12 0.60 24.12
C GLY A 336 -36.15 1.74 23.77
N VAL A 337 -35.50 2.33 24.77
CA VAL A 337 -34.57 3.46 24.60
C VAL A 337 -33.36 3.00 23.78
N ARG A 338 -33.00 3.77 22.75
CA ARG A 338 -31.85 3.53 21.87
C ARG A 338 -31.18 4.85 21.52
N CYS A 339 -29.99 5.05 22.06
CA CYS A 339 -29.11 6.17 21.79
C CYS A 339 -28.00 5.76 20.80
N ARG A 340 -27.32 6.74 20.21
CA ARG A 340 -26.08 6.59 19.45
C ARG A 340 -24.85 6.80 20.33
N GLY A 341 -25.02 7.41 21.51
CA GLY A 341 -23.97 7.76 22.46
C GLY A 341 -23.46 9.19 22.32
N ASN A 342 -23.93 9.95 21.31
CA ASN A 342 -23.55 11.36 21.09
C ASN A 342 -24.70 12.37 21.34
N GLU A 343 -25.85 11.90 21.83
CA GLU A 343 -26.99 12.73 22.19
C GLU A 343 -26.71 13.63 23.42
N ALA A 344 -27.19 14.88 23.39
CA ALA A 344 -27.01 15.83 24.50
C ALA A 344 -27.92 15.54 25.71
N SER A 345 -29.03 14.84 25.49
CA SER A 345 -29.97 14.40 26.53
C SER A 345 -30.72 13.15 26.05
N LEU A 346 -31.31 12.38 26.97
CA LEU A 346 -32.18 11.24 26.66
C LEU A 346 -33.33 11.61 25.71
N GLU A 347 -33.74 12.89 25.68
CA GLU A 347 -34.81 13.42 24.83
C GLU A 347 -34.52 13.30 23.32
N HIS A 348 -33.24 13.15 22.96
CA HIS A 348 -32.79 13.03 21.58
C HIS A 348 -32.62 11.58 21.12
N CYS A 349 -32.72 10.61 22.05
CA CYS A 349 -32.65 9.18 21.74
C CYS A 349 -34.01 8.66 21.22
N LEU A 350 -34.00 7.52 20.54
CA LEU A 350 -35.21 6.84 20.10
C LEU A 350 -35.81 6.04 21.27
N PHE A 351 -37.14 5.94 21.34
CA PHE A 351 -37.87 5.18 22.37
C PHE A 351 -39.23 4.69 21.83
N GLU A 352 -39.86 3.75 22.51
CA GLU A 352 -41.17 3.21 22.09
C GLU A 352 -42.33 4.12 22.55
N HIS A 353 -43.15 4.54 21.59
CA HIS A 353 -44.08 5.67 21.76
C HIS A 353 -45.52 5.25 22.17
N ASN A 354 -45.69 4.11 22.82
CA ASN A 354 -47.00 3.52 23.08
C ASN A 354 -47.54 3.93 24.47
N ARG A 355 -48.85 4.26 24.57
CA ARG A 355 -49.49 4.72 25.83
C ARG A 355 -49.49 3.69 26.96
N GLN A 356 -49.16 2.44 26.66
CA GLN A 356 -48.84 1.41 27.65
C GLN A 356 -47.39 0.96 27.44
N VAL A 357 -46.49 1.49 28.26
CA VAL A 357 -45.05 1.16 28.25
C VAL A 357 -44.88 -0.28 28.73
N ARG A 358 -44.67 -1.23 27.80
CA ARG A 358 -44.72 -2.67 28.09
C ARG A 358 -43.34 -3.32 28.08
N CYS A 359 -42.65 -3.20 29.21
CA CYS A 359 -41.35 -3.86 29.44
C CYS A 359 -41.50 -5.40 29.35
N PRO A 360 -40.73 -6.12 28.50
CA PRO A 360 -40.81 -7.58 28.37
C PRO A 360 -40.02 -8.29 29.49
N GLY A 361 -40.51 -8.16 30.71
CA GLY A 361 -39.97 -8.80 31.91
C GLY A 361 -40.86 -8.47 33.11
N GLN A 362 -41.07 -9.43 34.01
CA GLN A 362 -41.82 -9.16 35.24
C GLN A 362 -41.02 -8.18 36.10
N THR A 363 -41.54 -6.95 36.29
CA THR A 363 -41.30 -6.00 37.41
C THR A 363 -39.88 -5.73 37.96
N HIS A 364 -38.82 -6.26 37.36
CA HIS A 364 -37.45 -6.27 37.91
C HIS A 364 -36.37 -5.78 36.93
N ASN A 365 -36.70 -5.62 35.64
CA ASN A 365 -35.80 -5.05 34.63
C ASN A 365 -35.90 -3.52 34.63
N ILE A 366 -35.21 -2.86 35.56
CA ILE A 366 -35.12 -1.39 35.64
C ILE A 366 -33.75 -0.94 35.14
N ALA A 367 -33.72 0.17 34.39
CA ALA A 367 -32.48 0.79 33.95
C ALA A 367 -31.77 1.52 35.10
N ALA A 368 -30.50 1.19 35.32
CA ALA A 368 -29.61 1.83 36.26
C ALA A 368 -28.24 2.12 35.62
N VAL A 369 -27.50 3.05 36.21
CA VAL A 369 -26.18 3.46 35.70
C VAL A 369 -25.19 3.64 36.86
N VAL A 370 -23.91 3.49 36.52
CA VAL A 370 -22.78 3.88 37.37
C VAL A 370 -21.90 4.83 36.56
N CYS A 371 -21.65 6.02 37.08
CA CYS A 371 -20.88 7.07 36.40
C CYS A 371 -19.50 7.29 37.07
N THR A 372 -18.48 7.60 36.25
CA THR A 372 -17.09 7.88 36.65
C THR A 372 -16.56 9.14 35.97
N HIS A 373 -15.69 9.89 36.65
CA HIS A 373 -15.01 11.05 36.07
C HIS A 373 -13.76 10.70 35.25
N ALA A 374 -13.23 9.47 35.36
CA ALA A 374 -12.03 9.02 34.64
C ALA A 374 -12.28 7.66 33.96
N MET A 375 -11.86 7.54 32.69
CA MET A 375 -12.13 6.36 31.85
C MET A 375 -11.10 6.22 30.71
N ALA A 376 -11.02 5.05 30.07
CA ALA A 376 -10.11 4.80 28.94
C ALA A 376 -10.68 5.26 27.60
N ASP A 377 -9.83 5.42 26.58
CA ASP A 377 -10.22 5.79 25.21
C ASP A 377 -9.28 5.15 24.18
N LEU A 378 -9.71 4.09 23.48
CA LEU A 378 -8.83 3.28 22.62
C LEU A 378 -8.82 3.74 21.16
N VAL A 379 -7.82 4.56 20.83
CA VAL A 379 -7.56 5.03 19.47
C VAL A 379 -6.76 3.98 18.67
N ILE A 380 -7.18 3.69 17.45
CA ILE A 380 -6.46 2.81 16.53
C ILE A 380 -5.51 3.57 15.60
N ASP A 381 -4.25 3.14 15.54
CA ASP A 381 -3.28 3.66 14.58
C ASP A 381 -3.50 3.04 13.20
N HIS A 382 -4.18 3.80 12.32
CA HIS A 382 -4.44 3.40 10.95
C HIS A 382 -3.22 3.54 10.03
N TYR A 383 -2.21 4.35 10.38
CA TYR A 383 -0.98 4.47 9.58
C TYR A 383 -0.09 3.26 9.76
N GLU A 384 0.00 2.70 10.98
CA GLU A 384 0.75 1.46 11.21
C GLU A 384 0.11 0.27 10.48
N ILE A 385 -1.23 0.21 10.38
CA ILE A 385 -1.93 -0.74 9.51
C ILE A 385 -1.52 -0.55 8.05
N GLU A 386 -1.58 0.68 7.53
CA GLU A 386 -1.26 1.00 6.13
C GLU A 386 0.19 0.65 5.76
N ARG A 387 1.15 0.96 6.64
CA ARG A 387 2.59 0.71 6.45
C ARG A 387 2.96 -0.78 6.47
N THR A 388 2.25 -1.59 7.26
CA THR A 388 2.63 -2.99 7.52
C THR A 388 1.77 -4.02 6.78
N ALA A 389 0.65 -3.61 6.19
CA ALA A 389 -0.27 -4.49 5.49
C ALA A 389 0.36 -5.17 4.26
N HIS A 390 0.36 -6.50 4.23
CA HIS A 390 0.90 -7.30 3.12
C HIS A 390 0.21 -8.67 3.00
N LEU A 391 0.44 -9.35 1.87
CA LEU A 391 -0.08 -10.69 1.60
C LEU A 391 0.98 -11.77 1.85
N GLU A 392 0.66 -12.78 2.66
CA GLU A 392 1.48 -13.98 2.90
C GLU A 392 0.68 -15.25 2.54
N ASP A 393 1.23 -16.10 1.66
CA ASP A 393 0.66 -17.42 1.34
C ASP A 393 1.26 -18.51 2.26
N LYS A 394 0.66 -18.72 3.44
CA LYS A 394 1.05 -19.76 4.41
C LYS A 394 0.41 -21.13 4.09
N ARG A 395 1.04 -22.24 4.48
CA ARG A 395 0.46 -23.60 4.39
C ARG A 395 -0.25 -24.00 5.67
N LEU A 396 -1.33 -24.79 5.58
CA LEU A 396 -2.12 -25.19 6.75
C LEU A 396 -1.33 -25.93 7.84
N TYR A 397 -0.22 -26.62 7.53
CA TYR A 397 0.65 -27.21 8.57
C TYR A 397 1.37 -26.18 9.45
N GLN A 398 1.54 -24.94 8.98
CA GLN A 398 2.16 -23.83 9.70
C GLN A 398 1.14 -22.96 10.44
N LEU A 399 -0.15 -23.32 10.35
CA LEU A 399 -1.28 -22.57 10.88
C LEU A 399 -2.05 -23.40 11.92
N GLN A 400 -1.43 -24.41 12.53
CA GLN A 400 -2.14 -25.32 13.43
C GLN A 400 -2.68 -24.60 14.67
N CYS A 401 -1.90 -23.69 15.28
CA CYS A 401 -2.33 -22.86 16.40
C CYS A 401 -3.52 -21.97 16.02
N ALA A 402 -3.37 -21.16 14.97
CA ALA A 402 -4.47 -20.38 14.41
C ALA A 402 -5.69 -21.22 13.97
N MET A 403 -5.50 -22.51 13.64
CA MET A 403 -6.62 -23.45 13.40
C MET A 403 -7.32 -23.92 14.67
N GLU A 404 -6.63 -23.96 15.80
CA GLU A 404 -7.19 -24.31 17.11
C GLU A 404 -7.88 -23.08 17.74
N GLU A 405 -7.40 -21.87 17.45
CA GLU A 405 -7.99 -20.57 17.83
C GLU A 405 -9.09 -20.04 16.87
N ASN A 406 -9.60 -20.83 15.91
CA ASN A 406 -10.63 -20.40 14.94
C ASN A 406 -10.26 -19.25 13.96
N CYS A 407 -9.00 -18.82 13.89
CA CYS A 407 -8.53 -17.65 13.14
C CYS A 407 -8.33 -17.85 11.61
N LEU A 408 -9.09 -18.73 10.96
CA LEU A 408 -9.09 -18.92 9.49
C LEU A 408 -10.51 -18.98 8.95
N ALA A 409 -10.68 -18.74 7.64
CA ALA A 409 -12.00 -18.82 7.03
C ALA A 409 -12.57 -20.25 7.12
N SER A 410 -13.90 -20.37 7.21
CA SER A 410 -14.61 -21.64 7.45
C SER A 410 -14.28 -22.77 6.45
N THR A 411 -13.86 -22.43 5.22
CA THR A 411 -13.41 -23.39 4.21
C THR A 411 -12.16 -24.18 4.64
N ALA A 412 -11.22 -23.58 5.39
CA ALA A 412 -10.04 -24.27 5.93
C ALA A 412 -10.43 -25.44 6.86
N TYR A 413 -11.48 -25.26 7.66
CA TYR A 413 -12.02 -26.28 8.55
C TYR A 413 -12.73 -27.41 7.80
N GLN A 414 -13.45 -27.06 6.72
CA GLN A 414 -14.06 -28.04 5.83
C GLN A 414 -12.98 -28.88 5.13
N ILE A 415 -11.92 -28.24 4.63
CA ILE A 415 -10.74 -28.90 4.03
C ILE A 415 -10.09 -29.87 5.03
N ARG A 416 -9.85 -29.47 6.29
CA ARG A 416 -9.30 -30.34 7.35
C ARG A 416 -10.22 -31.54 7.66
N ARG A 417 -11.54 -31.34 7.65
CA ARG A 417 -12.54 -32.41 7.88
C ARG A 417 -12.62 -33.41 6.70
N GLN A 418 -12.65 -32.91 5.46
CA GLN A 418 -12.85 -33.73 4.26
C GLN A 418 -11.55 -34.38 3.76
N ASN A 419 -10.45 -33.63 3.66
CA ASN A 419 -9.21 -34.06 3.02
C ASN A 419 -8.13 -34.48 4.03
N ARG A 420 -8.50 -35.34 5.00
CA ARG A 420 -7.64 -35.81 6.11
C ARG A 420 -6.25 -36.31 5.72
N GLN A 421 -6.03 -36.69 4.45
CA GLN A 421 -4.75 -37.24 3.98
C GLN A 421 -3.77 -36.20 3.44
N ASN A 422 -4.24 -35.02 3.01
CA ASN A 422 -3.42 -34.01 2.31
C ASN A 422 -3.61 -32.57 2.83
N TRP A 423 -4.63 -32.26 3.64
CA TRP A 423 -5.01 -30.88 4.05
C TRP A 423 -3.82 -29.99 4.47
N PHE A 424 -2.83 -30.55 5.16
CA PHE A 424 -1.61 -29.88 5.62
C PHE A 424 -0.72 -29.32 4.49
N HIS A 425 -0.95 -29.70 3.23
CA HIS A 425 -0.27 -29.13 2.06
C HIS A 425 -1.01 -27.96 1.40
N GLU A 426 -2.29 -27.75 1.71
CA GLU A 426 -3.07 -26.65 1.13
C GLU A 426 -2.56 -25.30 1.65
N THR A 427 -2.65 -24.26 0.81
CA THR A 427 -2.23 -22.88 1.11
C THR A 427 -3.42 -21.99 1.42
N ARG A 428 -3.26 -21.08 2.39
CA ARG A 428 -4.17 -19.96 2.66
C ARG A 428 -3.45 -18.66 2.39
N ARG A 429 -4.15 -17.70 1.78
CA ARG A 429 -3.68 -16.35 1.53
C ARG A 429 -4.16 -15.43 2.64
N LEU A 430 -3.22 -14.87 3.38
CA LEU A 430 -3.48 -14.06 4.56
C LEU A 430 -3.14 -12.60 4.27
N LEU A 431 -4.09 -11.69 4.49
CA LEU A 431 -3.83 -10.26 4.57
C LEU A 431 -3.40 -9.95 6.00
N LYS A 432 -2.10 -9.74 6.20
CA LYS A 432 -1.46 -9.55 7.51
C LYS A 432 -1.07 -8.09 7.70
N PHE A 433 -1.21 -7.57 8.91
CA PHE A 433 -1.00 -6.15 9.26
C PHE A 433 -0.63 -6.05 10.75
N THR A 434 0.03 -4.98 11.18
CA THR A 434 0.16 -4.64 12.59
C THR A 434 -1.09 -3.85 13.01
N ALA A 435 -1.65 -4.14 14.18
CA ALA A 435 -2.58 -3.23 14.85
C ALA A 435 -1.90 -2.65 16.09
N ARG A 436 -1.80 -1.31 16.15
CA ARG A 436 -1.40 -0.57 17.35
C ARG A 436 -2.64 0.11 17.92
N ILE A 437 -2.89 -0.12 19.20
CA ILE A 437 -4.03 0.40 19.97
C ILE A 437 -3.45 1.29 21.07
N HIS A 438 -3.85 2.55 21.11
CA HIS A 438 -3.33 3.54 22.05
C HIS A 438 -4.43 3.99 23.02
N ASN A 439 -4.16 3.97 24.32
CA ASN A 439 -5.09 4.52 25.31
C ASN A 439 -4.83 6.02 25.48
N SER A 440 -5.68 6.83 24.87
CA SER A 440 -5.68 8.30 24.96
C SER A 440 -6.53 8.82 26.13
N GLY A 441 -7.11 7.93 26.93
CA GLY A 441 -8.07 8.27 27.97
C GLY A 441 -7.44 8.74 29.28
N THR A 442 -8.29 9.07 30.24
CA THR A 442 -7.90 9.55 31.58
C THR A 442 -7.71 8.44 32.62
N ALA A 443 -8.04 7.19 32.28
CA ALA A 443 -7.80 6.02 33.12
C ALA A 443 -7.30 4.82 32.30
N ASP A 444 -6.72 3.83 33.00
CA ASP A 444 -6.20 2.61 32.38
C ASP A 444 -7.34 1.74 31.82
N PHE A 445 -7.17 1.23 30.60
CA PHE A 445 -8.10 0.25 30.04
C PHE A 445 -7.94 -1.10 30.74
N ARG A 446 -9.06 -1.73 31.12
CA ARG A 446 -9.09 -2.97 31.90
C ARG A 446 -10.01 -4.01 31.27
N PRO A 447 -9.63 -5.31 31.26
CA PRO A 447 -10.51 -6.37 30.77
C PRO A 447 -11.72 -6.54 31.72
N ALA A 448 -12.93 -6.63 31.14
CA ALA A 448 -14.16 -6.85 31.91
C ALA A 448 -14.22 -8.22 32.63
N VAL A 449 -13.46 -9.21 32.14
CA VAL A 449 -13.41 -10.55 32.75
C VAL A 449 -12.44 -10.55 33.94
N PRO A 450 -12.85 -10.95 35.15
CA PRO A 450 -11.97 -10.98 36.31
C PRO A 450 -10.87 -12.03 36.17
N LYS A 451 -9.70 -11.76 36.76
CA LYS A 451 -8.44 -12.50 36.54
C LYS A 451 -8.52 -14.03 36.73
N HIS A 452 -9.38 -14.51 37.62
CA HIS A 452 -9.57 -15.95 37.86
C HIS A 452 -10.33 -16.70 36.75
N LEU A 453 -10.94 -15.99 35.79
CA LEU A 453 -11.62 -16.55 34.62
C LEU A 453 -10.82 -16.42 33.32
N TRP A 454 -9.61 -15.83 33.36
CA TRP A 454 -8.74 -15.73 32.19
C TRP A 454 -8.29 -17.12 31.71
N GLN A 455 -8.29 -17.34 30.40
CA GLN A 455 -8.01 -18.65 29.80
C GLN A 455 -6.55 -18.72 29.33
N PHE A 456 -5.76 -19.69 29.78
CA PHE A 456 -4.39 -19.88 29.31
C PHE A 456 -4.36 -20.51 27.91
N HIS A 457 -3.53 -19.99 27.00
CA HIS A 457 -3.41 -20.54 25.65
C HIS A 457 -2.02 -21.08 25.30
N GLN A 458 -2.00 -22.37 24.96
CA GLN A 458 -0.79 -23.18 24.81
C GLN A 458 0.14 -22.74 23.66
N CYS A 459 -0.39 -22.07 22.63
CA CYS A 459 0.42 -21.57 21.52
C CYS A 459 1.06 -20.20 21.76
N HIS A 460 0.48 -19.38 22.64
CA HIS A 460 0.97 -18.04 22.96
C HIS A 460 1.65 -17.95 24.33
N MET A 461 1.55 -19.01 25.14
CA MET A 461 2.21 -19.18 26.44
C MET A 461 1.83 -18.10 27.47
N HIS A 462 0.67 -17.48 27.32
CA HIS A 462 0.10 -16.51 28.25
C HIS A 462 -1.42 -16.71 28.42
N TYR A 463 -2.01 -15.91 29.32
CA TYR A 463 -3.45 -15.89 29.57
C TYR A 463 -4.15 -14.86 28.70
N HIS A 464 -5.32 -15.21 28.16
CA HIS A 464 -6.20 -14.27 27.48
C HIS A 464 -7.22 -13.69 28.46
N SER A 465 -7.35 -12.37 28.49
CA SER A 465 -8.29 -11.66 29.36
C SER A 465 -9.60 -11.24 28.66
N MET A 466 -9.65 -11.30 27.33
CA MET A 466 -10.86 -11.09 26.51
C MET A 466 -10.87 -12.05 25.32
N GLU A 467 -12.06 -12.60 24.99
CA GLU A 467 -12.25 -13.50 23.84
C GLU A 467 -12.36 -12.73 22.51
N VAL A 468 -12.96 -11.53 22.54
CA VAL A 468 -13.12 -10.64 21.38
C VAL A 468 -12.87 -9.20 21.84
N PHE A 469 -11.72 -8.64 21.45
CA PHE A 469 -11.38 -7.21 21.63
C PHE A 469 -11.20 -6.49 20.29
N ALA A 470 -10.88 -7.17 19.19
CA ALA A 470 -10.91 -6.57 17.86
C ALA A 470 -11.36 -7.52 16.74
N THR A 471 -12.14 -6.98 15.79
CA THR A 471 -12.62 -7.68 14.58
C THR A 471 -12.04 -7.07 13.31
N PHE A 472 -11.83 -7.92 12.30
CA PHE A 472 -11.15 -7.62 11.05
C PHE A 472 -12.08 -7.96 9.87
N ASP A 473 -12.95 -7.02 9.48
CA ASP A 473 -13.98 -7.23 8.48
C ASP A 473 -13.50 -6.78 7.09
N ILE A 474 -13.70 -7.60 6.05
CA ILE A 474 -13.56 -7.15 4.65
C ILE A 474 -14.96 -7.05 4.04
N LEU A 475 -15.29 -5.84 3.58
CA LEU A 475 -16.58 -5.46 3.04
C LEU A 475 -16.51 -5.30 1.51
N ASP A 476 -17.53 -5.80 0.83
CA ASP A 476 -17.82 -5.57 -0.59
C ASP A 476 -18.22 -4.10 -0.84
N ARG A 477 -18.26 -3.68 -2.11
CA ARG A 477 -18.72 -2.34 -2.56
C ARG A 477 -20.17 -1.97 -2.16
N TYR A 478 -20.90 -2.91 -1.57
CA TYR A 478 -22.26 -2.76 -1.05
C TYR A 478 -22.33 -2.85 0.49
N GLY A 479 -21.20 -2.72 1.20
CA GLY A 479 -21.13 -2.77 2.67
C GLY A 479 -21.30 -4.16 3.28
N ARG A 480 -21.46 -5.21 2.47
CA ARG A 480 -21.63 -6.60 2.93
C ARG A 480 -20.29 -7.23 3.28
N ARG A 481 -20.18 -7.88 4.43
CA ARG A 481 -19.00 -8.68 4.81
C ARG A 481 -18.83 -9.87 3.86
N VAL A 482 -17.63 -10.02 3.30
CA VAL A 482 -17.26 -11.08 2.34
C VAL A 482 -16.08 -11.95 2.81
N ALA A 483 -15.27 -11.43 3.72
CA ALA A 483 -14.37 -12.22 4.55
C ALA A 483 -14.31 -11.61 5.95
N ASP A 484 -14.15 -12.46 6.94
CA ASP A 484 -14.04 -12.13 8.35
C ASP A 484 -12.73 -12.69 8.90
N GLY A 485 -12.06 -11.87 9.71
CA GLY A 485 -10.98 -12.26 10.59
C GLY A 485 -11.28 -11.73 12.00
N HIS A 486 -10.72 -12.40 12.98
CA HIS A 486 -10.71 -11.94 14.36
C HIS A 486 -9.42 -12.44 15.01
N LYS A 487 -8.98 -11.71 16.01
CA LYS A 487 -7.96 -12.16 16.94
C LYS A 487 -8.72 -12.85 18.08
N ALA A 488 -8.61 -14.18 18.20
CA ALA A 488 -9.35 -14.94 19.22
C ALA A 488 -8.68 -14.94 20.61
N SER A 489 -7.74 -14.02 20.81
CA SER A 489 -6.66 -14.17 21.78
C SER A 489 -5.98 -12.84 22.08
N PHE A 490 -6.34 -12.24 23.22
CA PHE A 490 -5.86 -10.91 23.63
C PHE A 490 -5.15 -10.92 24.96
N CYS A 491 -4.01 -10.24 24.97
CA CYS A 491 -3.10 -10.06 26.09
C CYS A 491 -2.87 -8.55 26.19
N LEU A 492 -3.55 -7.89 27.11
CA LEU A 492 -3.49 -6.43 27.21
C LEU A 492 -2.23 -6.05 28.01
N GLU A 493 -1.22 -5.51 27.34
CA GLU A 493 0.04 -5.08 27.94
C GLU A 493 0.64 -3.82 27.32
N ASP A 494 1.48 -3.12 28.10
CA ASP A 494 2.05 -1.82 27.75
C ASP A 494 3.27 -1.96 26.82
N ASN A 495 3.03 -2.37 25.57
CA ASN A 495 4.06 -2.64 24.57
C ASN A 495 4.84 -1.39 24.09
N GLN A 496 4.20 -0.21 24.06
CA GLN A 496 4.82 1.09 23.73
C GLN A 496 4.17 2.25 24.49
N CYS A 497 4.93 2.97 25.32
CA CYS A 497 4.46 4.16 26.03
C CYS A 497 5.11 5.45 25.51
N MET A 498 4.44 6.59 25.72
CA MET A 498 5.04 7.91 25.47
C MET A 498 6.29 8.15 26.35
N PRO A 499 7.22 9.03 25.94
CA PRO A 499 8.38 9.41 26.77
C PRO A 499 7.97 9.83 28.19
N GLY A 500 8.73 9.37 29.20
CA GLY A 500 8.45 9.63 30.62
C GLY A 500 7.41 8.68 31.26
N VAL A 501 6.49 8.09 30.48
CA VAL A 501 5.50 7.14 30.98
C VAL A 501 6.12 5.75 31.17
N ARG A 502 5.91 5.13 32.33
CA ARG A 502 6.43 3.78 32.63
C ARG A 502 5.35 2.71 32.36
N PRO A 503 5.69 1.61 31.65
CA PRO A 503 4.77 0.49 31.48
C PRO A 503 4.46 -0.18 32.83
N LYS A 504 3.22 -0.66 32.97
CA LYS A 504 2.63 -1.19 34.21
C LYS A 504 2.03 -2.58 34.01
N TYR A 505 1.45 -2.84 32.84
CA TYR A 505 0.78 -4.09 32.50
C TYR A 505 1.64 -4.98 31.59
N ALA A 506 1.64 -6.28 31.89
CA ALA A 506 2.43 -7.30 31.21
C ALA A 506 1.78 -8.68 31.38
N CYS A 507 1.64 -9.44 30.30
CA CYS A 507 0.96 -10.75 30.34
C CYS A 507 1.85 -11.89 30.81
N ALA A 508 3.18 -11.69 30.79
CA ALA A 508 4.16 -12.68 31.23
C ALA A 508 3.93 -13.09 32.70
N ASN A 509 4.24 -14.35 33.03
CA ASN A 509 4.19 -14.90 34.39
C ASN A 509 2.83 -14.73 35.13
N TYR A 510 1.72 -14.70 34.39
CA TYR A 510 0.38 -14.37 34.94
C TYR A 510 0.37 -13.00 35.64
N GLY A 511 1.06 -12.02 35.03
CA GLY A 511 1.01 -10.61 35.39
C GLY A 511 -0.40 -10.01 35.23
N ASP A 512 -0.55 -8.74 35.58
CA ASP A 512 -1.83 -8.04 35.47
C ASP A 512 -1.95 -7.36 34.09
N GLN A 513 -3.18 -7.30 33.56
CA GLN A 513 -3.43 -6.92 32.16
C GLN A 513 -4.28 -5.66 32.03
N GLY A 514 -3.95 -4.85 31.04
CA GLY A 514 -4.58 -3.56 30.74
C GLY A 514 -3.75 -2.77 29.75
N ILE A 515 -4.21 -1.57 29.39
CA ILE A 515 -3.42 -0.59 28.63
C ILE A 515 -3.41 0.70 29.44
N SER A 516 -2.24 1.09 29.95
CA SER A 516 -2.09 2.28 30.79
C SER A 516 -2.36 3.55 30.00
N VAL A 517 -2.75 4.62 30.69
CA VAL A 517 -2.85 5.97 30.08
C VAL A 517 -1.54 6.33 29.35
N ASN A 518 -1.65 6.83 28.11
CA ASN A 518 -0.53 7.17 27.23
C ASN A 518 0.41 5.98 26.88
N CYS A 519 -0.03 4.75 27.12
CA CYS A 519 0.59 3.52 26.60
C CYS A 519 -0.23 2.90 25.46
N SER A 520 0.37 1.91 24.80
CA SER A 520 -0.16 1.31 23.57
C SER A 520 0.18 -0.17 23.51
N ASP A 521 -0.80 -0.99 23.14
CA ASP A 521 -0.61 -2.40 22.80
C ASP A 521 -0.36 -2.55 21.28
N VAL A 522 0.53 -3.47 20.88
CA VAL A 522 1.08 -3.53 19.51
C VAL A 522 1.10 -4.96 18.97
N TYR A 523 -0.03 -5.40 18.42
CA TYR A 523 -0.18 -6.68 17.75
C TYR A 523 0.49 -6.67 16.37
N ARG A 524 1.78 -6.99 16.34
CA ARG A 524 2.61 -7.03 15.13
C ARG A 524 2.14 -8.07 14.11
N TYR A 525 2.30 -7.75 12.82
CA TYR A 525 1.93 -8.62 11.68
C TYR A 525 2.57 -10.02 11.66
N ASN A 526 3.57 -10.30 12.50
CA ASN A 526 4.25 -11.60 12.57
C ASN A 526 3.58 -12.59 13.54
N ILE A 527 2.74 -12.11 14.45
CA ILE A 527 2.00 -12.93 15.43
C ILE A 527 0.89 -13.73 14.70
N ASP A 528 0.57 -14.92 15.19
CA ASP A 528 -0.55 -15.69 14.65
C ASP A 528 -1.91 -15.02 14.99
N CYS A 529 -2.94 -15.34 14.19
CA CYS A 529 -4.25 -14.68 14.16
C CYS A 529 -4.26 -13.19 13.75
N GLN A 530 -3.09 -12.57 13.48
CA GLN A 530 -3.02 -11.15 13.09
C GLN A 530 -3.23 -10.96 11.57
N TRP A 531 -4.41 -11.35 11.08
CA TRP A 531 -4.75 -11.32 9.65
C TRP A 531 -6.24 -11.48 9.35
N VAL A 532 -6.60 -11.26 8.08
CA VAL A 532 -7.81 -11.82 7.45
C VAL A 532 -7.43 -12.91 6.44
N ASP A 533 -8.13 -14.05 6.46
CA ASP A 533 -7.97 -15.10 5.45
C ASP A 533 -8.77 -14.72 4.18
N ILE A 534 -8.05 -14.25 3.16
CA ILE A 534 -8.63 -13.75 1.91
C ILE A 534 -8.60 -14.79 0.77
N THR A 535 -8.34 -16.07 1.07
CA THR A 535 -8.10 -17.11 0.04
C THR A 535 -9.23 -17.25 -0.97
N GLU A 536 -10.48 -17.03 -0.54
CA GLU A 536 -11.67 -17.16 -1.41
C GLU A 536 -12.05 -15.84 -2.12
N LEU A 537 -11.40 -14.71 -1.80
CA LEU A 537 -11.70 -13.41 -2.39
C LEU A 537 -11.14 -13.32 -3.82
N LYS A 538 -11.93 -12.73 -4.71
CA LYS A 538 -11.56 -12.46 -6.10
C LYS A 538 -10.82 -11.12 -6.19
N PRO A 539 -10.10 -10.85 -7.30
CA PRO A 539 -9.58 -9.51 -7.56
C PRO A 539 -10.71 -8.48 -7.62
N GLY A 540 -10.49 -7.31 -7.03
CA GLY A 540 -11.51 -6.27 -6.89
C GLY A 540 -11.13 -5.20 -5.87
N TYR A 541 -12.00 -4.20 -5.74
CA TYR A 541 -11.92 -3.18 -4.69
C TYR A 541 -12.79 -3.63 -3.52
N TYR A 542 -12.22 -3.61 -2.31
CA TYR A 542 -12.89 -3.93 -1.07
C TYR A 542 -12.57 -2.88 -0.01
N THR A 543 -13.39 -2.81 1.03
CA THR A 543 -13.14 -1.97 2.20
C THR A 543 -12.75 -2.87 3.37
N PHE A 544 -11.51 -2.76 3.83
CA PHE A 544 -11.00 -3.42 5.02
C PHE A 544 -11.32 -2.55 6.24
N LYS A 545 -11.95 -3.10 7.27
CA LYS A 545 -12.27 -2.43 8.53
C LYS A 545 -11.62 -3.21 9.68
N VAL A 546 -10.91 -2.49 10.55
CA VAL A 546 -10.51 -2.99 11.87
C VAL A 546 -11.32 -2.23 12.91
N SER A 547 -11.90 -2.94 13.87
CA SER A 547 -12.73 -2.36 14.94
C SER A 547 -12.26 -2.88 16.29
N ILE A 548 -12.09 -2.00 17.28
CA ILE A 548 -11.72 -2.31 18.67
C ILE A 548 -12.98 -2.22 19.56
N ASN A 549 -13.07 -3.08 20.58
CA ASN A 549 -14.21 -3.22 21.49
C ASN A 549 -15.59 -3.18 20.77
N PRO A 550 -15.78 -3.92 19.65
CA PRO A 550 -16.96 -3.73 18.77
C PRO A 550 -18.29 -4.22 19.37
N GLU A 551 -18.26 -4.79 20.57
CA GLU A 551 -19.41 -5.23 21.36
C GLU A 551 -19.66 -4.34 22.58
N PHE A 552 -18.87 -3.27 22.78
CA PHE A 552 -18.95 -2.34 23.92
C PHE A 552 -18.90 -3.08 25.28
N LYS A 553 -18.00 -4.07 25.39
CA LYS A 553 -17.85 -4.93 26.58
C LYS A 553 -17.08 -4.29 27.73
N VAL A 554 -16.31 -3.24 27.43
CA VAL A 554 -15.59 -2.39 28.39
C VAL A 554 -16.05 -0.95 28.16
N PRO A 555 -16.28 -0.14 29.20
CA PRO A 555 -16.64 1.26 29.05
C PRO A 555 -15.46 2.12 28.56
N GLU A 556 -15.70 2.97 27.56
CA GLU A 556 -14.74 3.95 27.03
C GLU A 556 -15.35 5.36 26.94
N MET A 557 -14.50 6.40 26.94
CA MET A 557 -14.91 7.81 26.85
C MET A 557 -15.64 8.12 25.53
N ARG A 558 -15.22 7.45 24.44
CA ARG A 558 -15.77 7.55 23.08
C ARG A 558 -15.75 6.17 22.40
N TYR A 559 -16.37 6.08 21.23
CA TYR A 559 -16.46 4.84 20.44
C TYR A 559 -16.38 5.07 18.91
N ASP A 560 -16.32 6.33 18.45
CA ASP A 560 -16.25 6.71 17.03
C ASP A 560 -14.82 6.63 16.46
N ASN A 561 -13.82 6.71 17.34
CA ASN A 561 -12.39 6.53 17.15
C ASN A 561 -11.94 5.06 17.12
N ASN A 562 -12.73 4.12 17.66
CA ASN A 562 -12.40 2.69 17.78
C ASN A 562 -12.20 1.93 16.46
N ALA A 563 -12.38 2.54 15.28
CA ALA A 563 -12.38 1.81 14.00
C ALA A 563 -11.62 2.50 12.85
N ALA A 564 -10.67 1.77 12.26
CA ALA A 564 -9.95 2.15 11.04
C ALA A 564 -10.65 1.58 9.80
N VAL A 565 -10.79 2.38 8.74
CA VAL A 565 -11.40 1.95 7.48
C VAL A 565 -10.43 2.23 6.31
N CYS A 566 -10.04 1.18 5.59
CA CYS A 566 -9.03 1.22 4.54
C CYS A 566 -9.57 0.68 3.21
N LYS A 567 -9.31 1.37 2.10
CA LYS A 567 -9.66 0.91 0.76
C LYS A 567 -8.54 0.04 0.22
N ILE A 568 -8.83 -1.25 0.03
CA ILE A 568 -7.89 -2.24 -0.50
C ILE A 568 -8.25 -2.63 -1.94
N LYS A 569 -7.24 -2.78 -2.77
CA LYS A 569 -7.34 -3.27 -4.14
C LYS A 569 -6.58 -4.57 -4.28
N LEU A 570 -7.31 -5.67 -4.40
CA LEU A 570 -6.76 -6.99 -4.67
C LEU A 570 -6.54 -7.14 -6.18
N GLU A 571 -5.28 -7.18 -6.63
CA GLU A 571 -4.93 -7.54 -8.00
C GLU A 571 -4.52 -9.01 -8.13
N ASN A 572 -4.94 -9.67 -9.21
CA ASN A 572 -4.47 -11.01 -9.53
C ASN A 572 -3.03 -10.95 -10.06
N SER A 573 -2.13 -11.74 -9.47
CA SER A 573 -0.71 -11.78 -9.82
C SER A 573 -0.43 -12.54 -11.13
N TYR A 574 -0.93 -12.04 -12.26
CA TYR A 574 -0.56 -12.47 -13.61
C TYR A 574 -0.06 -11.30 -14.47
N LYS A 575 0.91 -10.56 -13.93
CA LYS A 575 1.83 -9.74 -14.73
C LYS A 575 3.27 -10.20 -14.43
N LEU A 576 3.92 -10.83 -15.41
CA LEU A 576 5.37 -11.09 -15.40
C LEU A 576 6.19 -9.78 -15.32
N PHE A 577 5.54 -8.65 -15.62
CA PHE A 577 6.08 -7.30 -15.66
C PHE A 577 6.78 -6.85 -14.36
N THR A 578 6.27 -7.24 -13.19
CA THR A 578 6.80 -6.77 -11.89
C THR A 578 8.08 -7.46 -11.43
N LEU A 579 8.41 -8.67 -11.90
CA LEU A 579 9.69 -9.29 -11.53
C LEU A 579 10.87 -8.57 -12.20
N PHE A 580 10.68 -8.11 -13.43
CA PHE A 580 11.69 -7.36 -14.19
C PHE A 580 11.87 -5.94 -13.64
N THR A 581 10.78 -5.23 -13.30
CA THR A 581 10.88 -3.88 -12.73
C THR A 581 11.34 -3.85 -11.27
N PHE A 582 11.03 -4.88 -10.46
CA PHE A 582 11.53 -4.95 -9.08
C PHE A 582 13.03 -5.30 -9.02
N LEU A 583 13.53 -6.13 -9.95
CA LEU A 583 14.97 -6.31 -10.14
C LEU A 583 15.66 -5.04 -10.66
N LEU A 584 14.99 -4.24 -11.50
CA LEU A 584 15.51 -2.94 -11.94
C LEU A 584 15.62 -1.94 -10.78
N SER A 585 14.57 -1.75 -9.97
CA SER A 585 14.62 -0.85 -8.80
C SER A 585 15.70 -1.29 -7.81
N VAL A 586 15.72 -2.55 -7.39
CA VAL A 586 16.72 -3.04 -6.42
C VAL A 586 18.16 -2.98 -6.97
N MET A 587 18.37 -2.94 -8.30
CA MET A 587 19.67 -2.62 -8.88
C MET A 587 19.97 -1.11 -8.96
N MET A 588 18.98 -0.25 -9.24
CA MET A 588 19.17 1.20 -9.30
C MET A 588 19.42 1.80 -7.91
N ASP A 589 18.61 1.43 -6.92
CA ASP A 589 18.65 1.94 -5.55
C ASP A 589 19.93 1.52 -4.77
N LEU A 590 20.73 0.60 -5.32
CA LEU A 590 22.00 0.11 -4.74
C LEU A 590 23.25 0.47 -5.55
N THR A 591 23.16 1.31 -6.60
CA THR A 591 24.33 1.61 -7.47
C THR A 591 24.56 3.07 -7.83
N MET A 592 23.65 4.00 -7.52
CA MET A 592 23.74 5.39 -8.03
C MET A 592 25.01 6.16 -7.63
N ASP A 593 25.63 5.86 -6.48
CA ASP A 593 26.89 6.52 -6.04
C ASP A 593 28.15 6.07 -6.82
N SER A 594 28.01 5.11 -7.73
CA SER A 594 29.15 4.48 -8.44
C SER A 594 29.17 4.68 -9.96
N VAL A 595 28.14 5.31 -10.53
CA VAL A 595 27.98 5.42 -12.00
C VAL A 595 28.88 6.52 -12.57
N ASN A 596 29.96 6.12 -13.24
CA ASN A 596 30.85 7.06 -13.92
C ASN A 596 30.21 7.58 -15.22
N TRP A 597 29.49 8.70 -15.12
CA TRP A 597 28.80 9.32 -16.26
C TRP A 597 29.72 9.72 -17.43
N ARG A 598 31.03 9.95 -17.18
CA ARG A 598 32.00 10.29 -18.23
C ARG A 598 32.28 9.09 -19.16
N LEU A 599 32.32 7.88 -18.62
CA LEU A 599 32.40 6.63 -19.39
C LEU A 599 31.17 6.44 -20.30
N ILE A 600 29.97 6.64 -19.75
CA ILE A 600 28.71 6.45 -20.48
C ILE A 600 28.60 7.50 -21.61
N GLY A 601 28.88 8.77 -21.30
CA GLY A 601 28.87 9.85 -22.29
C GLY A 601 29.84 9.60 -23.46
N ALA A 602 31.10 9.26 -23.16
CA ALA A 602 32.12 8.98 -24.18
C ALA A 602 31.78 7.76 -25.06
N THR A 603 31.12 6.74 -24.49
CA THR A 603 30.71 5.54 -25.24
C THR A 603 29.52 5.81 -26.17
N ILE A 604 28.55 6.63 -25.74
CA ILE A 604 27.35 6.94 -26.51
C ILE A 604 27.61 7.99 -27.59
N PHE A 605 28.40 9.04 -27.28
CA PHE A 605 28.54 10.23 -28.13
C PHE A 605 28.85 9.94 -29.63
N PRO A 606 29.79 9.05 -30.00
CA PRO A 606 30.08 8.76 -31.41
C PRO A 606 28.89 8.24 -32.22
N ASN A 607 27.93 7.57 -31.56
CA ASN A 607 26.72 7.03 -32.20
C ASN A 607 25.71 8.11 -32.62
N VAL A 608 25.80 9.33 -32.07
CA VAL A 608 24.83 10.41 -32.36
C VAL A 608 24.82 10.78 -33.84
N GLY A 609 25.99 11.02 -34.45
CA GLY A 609 26.07 11.33 -35.88
C GLY A 609 25.64 10.18 -36.79
N GLY A 610 25.86 8.92 -36.38
CA GLY A 610 25.33 7.76 -37.09
C GLY A 610 23.80 7.71 -37.08
N TRP A 611 23.18 8.01 -35.93
CA TRP A 611 21.72 8.10 -35.83
C TRP A 611 21.16 9.26 -36.66
N VAL A 612 21.71 10.48 -36.52
CA VAL A 612 21.31 11.66 -37.31
C VAL A 612 21.48 11.42 -38.81
N GLY A 613 22.58 10.81 -39.23
CA GLY A 613 22.82 10.40 -40.61
C GLY A 613 21.74 9.43 -41.13
N SER A 614 21.38 8.41 -40.35
CA SER A 614 20.32 7.46 -40.74
C SER A 614 18.92 8.10 -40.84
N VAL A 615 18.63 9.13 -40.03
CA VAL A 615 17.39 9.93 -40.13
C VAL A 615 17.39 10.84 -41.36
N TYR A 616 18.57 11.33 -41.77
CA TYR A 616 18.73 12.15 -42.97
C TYR A 616 18.55 11.33 -44.27
N VAL A 617 18.99 10.07 -44.28
CA VAL A 617 18.83 9.11 -45.40
C VAL A 617 17.38 8.56 -45.42
N LYS A 618 16.44 9.45 -45.77
CA LYS A 618 15.06 9.08 -46.13
C LYS A 618 15.01 8.20 -47.39
N LYS A 619 13.88 7.50 -47.58
CA LYS A 619 13.68 6.47 -48.62
C LYS A 619 14.23 6.83 -50.01
N ASN A 620 13.95 8.05 -50.51
CA ASN A 620 14.36 8.56 -51.83
C ASN A 620 15.89 8.59 -52.10
N TYR A 621 16.74 8.42 -51.07
CA TYR A 621 18.19 8.32 -51.24
C TYR A 621 18.67 6.87 -51.46
N LEU A 622 17.92 5.88 -50.99
CA LEU A 622 18.21 4.46 -51.23
C LEU A 622 18.00 4.12 -52.70
N ASP A 623 16.91 4.60 -53.32
CA ASP A 623 16.61 4.38 -54.74
C ASP A 623 17.77 4.86 -55.65
N TRP A 624 18.39 6.01 -55.30
CA TRP A 624 19.59 6.51 -56.00
C TRP A 624 20.79 5.60 -55.79
N TYR A 625 21.08 5.18 -54.55
CA TYR A 625 22.18 4.24 -54.27
C TYR A 625 21.95 2.86 -54.91
N GLU A 626 20.70 2.49 -55.16
CA GLU A 626 20.36 1.26 -55.88
C GLU A 626 20.51 1.36 -57.40
N SER A 627 20.43 2.56 -57.98
CA SER A 627 20.74 2.81 -59.38
C SER A 627 22.24 2.73 -59.74
N LEU A 628 23.14 2.77 -58.74
CA LEU A 628 24.59 2.71 -58.97
C LEU A 628 25.08 1.28 -59.26
N LYS A 629 26.06 1.16 -60.17
CA LYS A 629 26.86 -0.06 -60.34
C LYS A 629 27.67 -0.31 -59.07
N ARG A 630 27.58 -1.52 -58.52
CA ARG A 630 28.11 -1.91 -57.20
C ARG A 630 28.64 -3.35 -57.27
N PRO A 631 29.71 -3.70 -56.53
CA PRO A 631 30.29 -5.05 -56.58
C PRO A 631 29.50 -6.07 -55.77
N ASP A 632 29.50 -7.33 -56.21
CA ASP A 632 28.76 -8.44 -55.58
C ASP A 632 29.29 -8.85 -54.21
N TRP A 633 30.59 -8.59 -53.93
CA TRP A 633 31.23 -8.94 -52.64
C TRP A 633 30.82 -8.03 -51.48
N ARG A 634 30.03 -6.97 -51.73
CA ARG A 634 29.63 -6.00 -50.70
C ARG A 634 28.80 -6.65 -49.59
N PRO A 635 28.96 -6.26 -48.31
CA PRO A 635 28.07 -6.71 -47.24
C PRO A 635 26.58 -6.41 -47.54
N PRO A 636 25.63 -7.24 -47.08
CA PRO A 636 24.20 -6.94 -47.19
C PRO A 636 23.83 -5.62 -46.50
N ASN A 637 22.85 -4.89 -47.04
CA ASN A 637 22.44 -3.57 -46.52
C ASN A 637 22.10 -3.61 -45.00
N TYR A 638 21.54 -4.71 -44.50
CA TYR A 638 21.18 -4.88 -43.08
C TYR A 638 22.38 -5.04 -42.13
N ALA A 639 23.57 -5.38 -42.64
CA ALA A 639 24.75 -5.63 -41.82
C ALA A 639 25.46 -4.33 -41.39
N PHE A 640 25.30 -3.24 -42.15
CA PHE A 640 25.96 -1.97 -41.85
C PHE A 640 25.55 -1.34 -40.51
N PRO A 641 24.25 -1.17 -40.17
CA PRO A 641 23.89 -0.47 -38.93
C PRO A 641 24.36 -1.15 -37.64
N PRO A 642 24.23 -2.49 -37.45
CA PRO A 642 24.74 -3.16 -36.26
C PRO A 642 26.28 -3.06 -36.12
N VAL A 643 27.02 -3.22 -37.22
CA VAL A 643 28.48 -3.16 -37.19
C VAL A 643 28.97 -1.74 -36.88
N TRP A 644 28.44 -0.72 -37.55
CA TRP A 644 28.78 0.67 -37.25
C TRP A 644 28.46 1.07 -35.80
N THR A 645 27.32 0.64 -35.25
CA THR A 645 26.95 0.87 -33.84
C THR A 645 27.95 0.24 -32.87
N ALA A 646 28.42 -0.98 -33.16
CA ALA A 646 29.42 -1.66 -32.33
C ALA A 646 30.79 -0.96 -32.38
N LEU A 647 31.25 -0.57 -33.58
CA LEU A 647 32.54 0.10 -33.79
C LEU A 647 32.57 1.51 -33.21
N TYR A 648 31.49 2.28 -33.34
CA TYR A 648 31.37 3.60 -32.72
C TYR A 648 31.39 3.51 -31.19
N SER A 649 30.78 2.47 -30.63
CA SER A 649 30.79 2.23 -29.18
C SER A 649 32.17 1.77 -28.67
N SER A 650 32.89 0.89 -29.39
CA SER A 650 34.25 0.47 -29.00
C SER A 650 35.26 1.62 -29.12
N MET A 651 35.11 2.47 -30.14
CA MET A 651 35.90 3.68 -30.35
C MET A 651 35.62 4.74 -29.27
N GLY A 652 34.35 4.94 -28.89
CA GLY A 652 33.97 5.80 -27.77
C GLY A 652 34.59 5.35 -26.45
N TYR A 653 34.54 4.05 -26.15
CA TYR A 653 35.20 3.47 -24.99
C TYR A 653 36.73 3.62 -25.02
N ALA A 654 37.37 3.46 -26.19
CA ALA A 654 38.80 3.71 -26.36
C ALA A 654 39.18 5.17 -26.03
N SER A 655 38.36 6.14 -26.44
CA SER A 655 38.59 7.56 -26.12
C SER A 655 38.52 7.84 -24.60
N TYR A 656 37.60 7.18 -23.89
CA TYR A 656 37.52 7.26 -22.43
C TYR A 656 38.77 6.68 -21.73
N LEU A 657 39.31 5.55 -22.21
CA LEU A 657 40.55 4.99 -21.66
C LEU A 657 41.74 5.94 -21.83
N VAL A 658 41.88 6.58 -23.00
CA VAL A 658 42.93 7.58 -23.25
C VAL A 658 42.73 8.82 -22.37
N TRP A 659 41.51 9.33 -22.24
CA TRP A 659 41.18 10.45 -21.35
C TRP A 659 41.50 10.13 -19.88
N LYS A 660 41.15 8.93 -19.40
CA LYS A 660 41.37 8.49 -18.02
C LYS A 660 42.86 8.35 -17.71
N ASP A 661 43.58 7.59 -18.53
CA ASP A 661 44.95 7.18 -18.21
C ASP A 661 46.01 8.22 -18.64
N GLY A 662 45.65 9.13 -19.56
CA GLY A 662 46.51 10.24 -20.01
C GLY A 662 46.22 11.59 -19.35
N GLY A 663 45.60 11.61 -18.17
CA GLY A 663 45.50 12.82 -17.33
C GLY A 663 44.44 13.84 -17.75
N GLY A 664 43.38 13.45 -18.44
CA GLY A 664 42.30 14.35 -18.85
C GLY A 664 42.65 15.30 -20.00
N PHE A 665 41.98 16.45 -20.08
CA PHE A 665 42.16 17.43 -21.16
C PHE A 665 43.36 18.39 -20.97
N ASP A 666 43.93 18.39 -19.77
CA ASP A 666 45.09 19.19 -19.38
C ASP A 666 46.39 18.37 -19.39
N GLY A 667 46.27 17.04 -19.42
CA GLY A 667 47.37 16.08 -19.55
C GLY A 667 47.71 15.69 -21.00
N PRO A 668 48.66 14.75 -21.19
CA PRO A 668 49.11 14.28 -22.51
C PRO A 668 48.00 13.68 -23.40
N ALA A 669 46.84 13.32 -22.85
CA ALA A 669 45.68 12.89 -23.65
C ALA A 669 45.07 14.00 -24.55
N ARG A 670 45.35 15.28 -24.30
CA ARG A 670 44.80 16.42 -25.06
C ARG A 670 44.98 16.27 -26.57
N LEU A 671 46.22 16.04 -27.03
CA LEU A 671 46.52 15.90 -28.46
C LEU A 671 45.81 14.67 -29.08
N PRO A 672 45.95 13.43 -28.54
CA PRO A 672 45.17 12.27 -28.97
C PRO A 672 43.66 12.53 -29.09
N LEU A 673 43.05 13.20 -28.11
CA LEU A 673 41.61 13.47 -28.09
C LEU A 673 41.19 14.54 -29.12
N THR A 674 42.03 15.55 -29.40
CA THR A 674 41.75 16.52 -30.48
C THR A 674 41.83 15.89 -31.87
N VAL A 675 42.78 14.98 -32.12
CA VAL A 675 42.86 14.23 -33.38
C VAL A 675 41.66 13.29 -33.52
N PHE A 676 41.27 12.62 -32.44
CA PHE A 676 40.04 11.81 -32.39
C PHE A 676 38.77 12.63 -32.68
N ALA A 677 38.66 13.87 -32.19
CA ALA A 677 37.53 14.73 -32.46
C ALA A 677 37.42 15.13 -33.95
N GLY A 678 38.54 15.46 -34.59
CA GLY A 678 38.59 15.72 -36.04
C GLY A 678 38.26 14.47 -36.87
N GLN A 679 38.77 13.31 -36.45
CA GLN A 679 38.47 12.01 -37.02
C GLN A 679 36.98 11.64 -36.88
N LEU A 680 36.32 11.98 -35.77
CA LEU A 680 34.89 11.78 -35.59
C LEU A 680 34.05 12.74 -36.45
N ALA A 681 34.52 13.98 -36.65
CA ALA A 681 33.84 14.96 -37.51
C ALA A 681 33.80 14.52 -38.99
N LEU A 682 34.91 14.00 -39.54
CA LEU A 682 34.95 13.38 -40.88
C LEU A 682 33.96 12.21 -40.97
N ASN A 683 33.95 11.32 -39.97
CA ASN A 683 33.04 10.17 -39.88
C ASN A 683 31.55 10.58 -39.92
N TRP A 684 31.21 11.76 -39.38
CA TRP A 684 29.87 12.33 -39.45
C TRP A 684 29.60 13.11 -40.75
N ALA A 685 30.63 13.65 -41.41
CA ALA A 685 30.54 14.35 -42.69
C ALA A 685 30.32 13.41 -43.88
N TRP A 686 30.85 12.17 -43.84
CA TRP A 686 30.73 11.21 -44.94
C TRP A 686 29.29 11.00 -45.43
N THR A 687 28.34 10.82 -44.50
CA THR A 687 26.94 10.50 -44.83
C THR A 687 26.23 11.64 -45.60
N PRO A 688 26.21 12.90 -45.14
CA PRO A 688 25.64 14.00 -45.92
C PRO A 688 26.42 14.32 -47.21
N ILE A 689 27.72 14.06 -47.29
CA ILE A 689 28.49 14.22 -48.55
C ILE A 689 28.09 13.16 -49.59
N PHE A 690 28.10 11.88 -49.20
CA PHE A 690 27.86 10.76 -50.11
C PHE A 690 26.38 10.63 -50.50
N PHE A 691 25.45 10.62 -49.52
CA PHE A 691 24.01 10.46 -49.79
C PHE A 691 23.27 11.77 -49.99
N GLY A 692 23.59 12.82 -49.22
CA GLY A 692 22.90 14.11 -49.26
C GLY A 692 23.24 14.91 -50.51
N ALA A 693 24.53 15.19 -50.72
CA ALA A 693 25.03 15.88 -51.91
C ALA A 693 25.22 14.96 -53.14
N LYS A 694 24.97 13.64 -53.00
CA LYS A 694 25.12 12.61 -54.05
C LYS A 694 26.51 12.59 -54.70
N ASN A 695 27.54 13.08 -54.00
CA ASN A 695 28.86 13.32 -54.55
C ASN A 695 29.79 12.14 -54.24
N ILE A 696 29.80 11.14 -55.14
CA ILE A 696 30.63 9.93 -55.02
C ILE A 696 32.13 10.29 -54.89
N LYS A 697 32.62 11.28 -55.65
CA LYS A 697 34.01 11.74 -55.54
C LYS A 697 34.30 12.41 -54.20
N GLY A 698 33.36 13.20 -53.69
CA GLY A 698 33.45 13.83 -52.37
C GLY A 698 33.52 12.80 -51.25
N GLY A 699 32.64 11.79 -51.26
CA GLY A 699 32.65 10.71 -50.27
C GLY A 699 33.90 9.82 -50.33
N LEU A 700 34.51 9.66 -51.52
CA LEU A 700 35.80 8.98 -51.66
C LEU A 700 36.97 9.81 -51.11
N ILE A 701 36.98 11.13 -51.30
CA ILE A 701 38.01 12.01 -50.71
C ILE A 701 37.89 12.03 -49.18
N ASP A 702 36.67 12.19 -48.67
CA ASP A 702 36.36 12.23 -47.24
C ASP A 702 36.76 10.92 -46.54
N ILE A 703 36.44 9.75 -47.11
CA ILE A 703 36.79 8.46 -46.49
C ILE A 703 38.31 8.16 -46.52
N ILE A 704 39.05 8.65 -47.53
CA ILE A 704 40.52 8.56 -47.57
C ILE A 704 41.16 9.47 -46.52
N LEU A 705 40.62 10.68 -46.32
CA LEU A 705 41.04 11.56 -45.22
C LEU A 705 40.74 10.92 -43.87
N LEU A 706 39.57 10.28 -43.73
CA LEU A 706 39.17 9.55 -42.52
C LEU A 706 40.11 8.37 -42.24
N ASP A 707 40.49 7.54 -43.22
CA ASP A 707 41.49 6.48 -43.07
C ASP A 707 42.81 7.03 -42.48
N SER A 708 43.31 8.14 -43.04
CA SER A 708 44.54 8.79 -42.55
C SER A 708 44.40 9.31 -41.11
N ALA A 709 43.24 9.86 -40.76
CA ALA A 709 42.94 10.38 -39.42
C ALA A 709 42.78 9.26 -38.38
N VAL A 710 42.18 8.12 -38.75
CA VAL A 710 42.03 6.96 -37.86
C VAL A 710 43.37 6.30 -37.59
N LEU A 711 44.25 6.17 -38.60
CA LEU A 711 45.62 5.67 -38.40
C LEU A 711 46.42 6.60 -37.48
N GLY A 712 46.30 7.92 -37.64
CA GLY A 712 46.89 8.91 -36.73
C GLY A 712 46.35 8.80 -35.30
N THR A 713 45.03 8.69 -35.15
CA THR A 713 44.37 8.50 -33.84
C THR A 713 44.84 7.21 -33.17
N ALA A 714 44.88 6.09 -33.90
CA ALA A 714 45.30 4.81 -33.37
C ALA A 714 46.76 4.84 -32.89
N PHE A 715 47.69 5.41 -33.67
CA PHE A 715 49.09 5.56 -33.26
C PHE A 715 49.24 6.41 -31.98
N LEU A 716 48.48 7.50 -31.85
CA LEU A 716 48.45 8.33 -30.65
C LEU A 716 47.81 7.60 -29.46
N PHE A 717 46.75 6.82 -29.68
CA PHE A 717 46.08 6.02 -28.64
C PHE A 717 47.01 4.91 -28.14
N PHE A 718 47.75 4.22 -29.02
CA PHE A 718 48.75 3.21 -28.63
C PHE A 718 49.87 3.77 -27.75
N LYS A 719 50.24 5.06 -27.89
CA LYS A 719 51.22 5.73 -27.02
C LYS A 719 50.72 6.00 -25.61
N VAL A 720 49.40 6.14 -25.41
CA VAL A 720 48.80 6.37 -24.08
C VAL A 720 48.32 5.07 -23.45
N ASN A 721 47.52 4.27 -24.16
CA ASN A 721 46.99 3.00 -23.67
C ASN A 721 46.91 1.96 -24.82
N LYS A 722 47.68 0.87 -24.69
CA LYS A 722 47.75 -0.24 -25.66
C LYS A 722 46.39 -0.91 -25.92
N THR A 723 45.51 -0.94 -24.93
CA THR A 723 44.13 -1.46 -25.04
C THR A 723 43.25 -0.51 -25.85
N ALA A 724 43.40 0.80 -25.67
CA ALA A 724 42.66 1.80 -26.45
C ALA A 724 43.07 1.78 -27.93
N GLY A 725 44.37 1.66 -28.24
CA GLY A 725 44.84 1.46 -29.61
C GLY A 725 44.31 0.16 -30.23
N SER A 726 44.31 -0.94 -29.46
CA SER A 726 43.79 -2.24 -29.92
C SER A 726 42.30 -2.20 -30.28
N LEU A 727 41.50 -1.42 -29.55
CA LEU A 727 40.05 -1.24 -29.79
C LEU A 727 39.71 -0.51 -31.10
N LEU A 728 40.68 0.18 -31.73
CA LEU A 728 40.53 0.81 -33.04
C LEU A 728 40.83 -0.13 -34.22
N ILE A 729 41.53 -1.26 -34.01
CA ILE A 729 41.91 -2.19 -35.09
C ILE A 729 40.67 -2.72 -35.86
N PRO A 730 39.57 -3.16 -35.22
CA PRO A 730 38.38 -3.63 -35.95
C PRO A 730 37.72 -2.52 -36.77
N TYR A 731 37.82 -1.26 -36.32
CA TYR A 731 37.29 -0.12 -37.06
C TYR A 731 38.17 0.21 -38.28
N ILE A 732 39.49 0.21 -38.15
CA ILE A 732 40.41 0.37 -39.30
C ILE A 732 40.14 -0.70 -40.38
N ALA A 733 39.97 -1.97 -39.98
CA ALA A 733 39.67 -3.04 -40.91
C ALA A 733 38.31 -2.88 -41.63
N TRP A 734 37.28 -2.40 -40.92
CA TRP A 734 35.97 -2.12 -41.51
C TRP A 734 35.96 -0.87 -42.39
N LEU A 735 36.73 0.16 -42.01
CA LEU A 735 36.87 1.39 -42.78
C LEU A 735 37.59 1.13 -44.11
N GLY A 736 38.69 0.37 -44.11
CA GLY A 736 39.36 -0.04 -45.35
C GLY A 736 38.46 -0.82 -46.31
N LEU A 737 37.55 -1.65 -45.80
CA LEU A 737 36.50 -2.31 -46.61
C LEU A 737 35.51 -1.29 -47.20
N ALA A 738 35.11 -0.28 -46.43
CA ALA A 738 34.25 0.81 -46.89
C ALA A 738 34.96 1.73 -47.91
N THR A 739 36.26 1.99 -47.76
CA THR A 739 37.08 2.73 -48.73
C THR A 739 37.24 1.97 -50.04
N ALA A 740 37.51 0.66 -49.98
CA ALA A 740 37.53 -0.20 -51.16
C ALA A 740 36.17 -0.21 -51.90
N LEU A 741 35.05 -0.22 -51.16
CA LEU A 741 33.70 -0.15 -51.72
C LEU A 741 33.42 1.22 -52.37
N ASN A 742 33.79 2.33 -51.71
CA ASN A 742 33.69 3.68 -52.27
C ASN A 742 34.53 3.83 -53.55
N TYR A 743 35.75 3.29 -53.57
CA TYR A 743 36.64 3.33 -54.73
C TYR A 743 36.07 2.57 -55.93
N VAL A 744 35.55 1.36 -55.72
CA VAL A 744 34.92 0.57 -56.80
C VAL A 744 33.66 1.25 -57.31
N ILE A 745 32.81 1.78 -56.43
CA ILE A 745 31.61 2.54 -56.84
C ILE A 745 32.00 3.81 -57.62
N TYR A 746 33.07 4.51 -57.23
CA TYR A 746 33.58 5.65 -57.99
C TYR A 746 34.05 5.20 -59.39
N ARG A 747 34.97 4.23 -59.46
CA ARG A 747 35.53 3.69 -60.71
C ARG A 747 34.44 3.25 -61.69
N ASP A 748 33.46 2.47 -61.23
CA ASP A 748 32.47 1.81 -62.09
C ASP A 748 31.33 2.75 -62.54
N ASN A 749 31.20 3.92 -61.92
CA ASN A 749 30.19 4.93 -62.27
C ASN A 749 30.79 6.24 -62.83
N CYS A 750 32.13 6.37 -62.93
CA CYS A 750 32.83 7.56 -63.43
C CYS A 750 32.31 8.08 -64.79
N GLY A 751 32.00 7.18 -65.73
CA GLY A 751 31.54 7.56 -67.08
C GLY A 751 30.18 8.27 -67.13
N ALA A 752 29.32 8.09 -66.11
CA ALA A 752 28.00 8.72 -66.05
C ALA A 752 28.03 10.15 -65.45
N ILE A 753 29.21 10.63 -65.04
CA ILE A 753 29.39 11.94 -64.40
C ILE A 753 29.65 13.04 -65.43
N THR A 754 30.12 12.70 -66.64
CA THR A 754 30.47 13.65 -67.70
C THR A 754 29.28 14.17 -68.50
N GLU A 755 28.21 13.39 -68.68
CA GLU A 755 27.07 13.79 -69.54
C GLU A 755 26.15 14.84 -68.91
N LYS A 756 26.13 14.96 -67.57
CA LYS A 756 25.17 15.82 -66.84
C LYS A 756 25.55 17.29 -66.69
N LYS A 757 26.29 17.86 -67.66
CA LYS A 757 26.64 19.29 -67.66
C LYS A 757 25.82 20.16 -68.61
N ASP A 758 25.17 19.58 -69.62
CA ASP A 758 24.70 20.37 -70.78
C ASP A 758 23.17 20.58 -70.85
N GLU A 759 22.38 20.09 -69.88
CA GLU A 759 20.94 20.35 -69.82
C GLU A 759 20.59 21.49 -68.83
N GLN A 760 20.27 22.66 -69.38
CA GLN A 760 19.57 23.73 -68.64
C GLN A 760 18.12 23.34 -68.35
N PRO A 761 17.54 23.70 -67.19
CA PRO A 761 16.15 23.43 -66.89
C PRO A 761 15.21 24.28 -67.77
N PRO A 762 14.19 23.68 -68.42
CA PRO A 762 13.20 24.45 -69.19
C PRO A 762 12.30 25.27 -68.25
N LYS A 763 11.92 26.47 -68.69
CA LYS A 763 10.99 27.35 -67.96
C LYS A 763 9.55 26.82 -68.05
N LYS A 764 8.95 26.47 -66.90
CA LYS A 764 7.63 26.93 -66.46
C LYS A 764 7.35 26.50 -65.01
#